data_AF-A0A9P8VBV7-F1
#
_entry.id   AF-A0A9P8VBV7-F1
#
_cell.length_a   1.000
_cell.length_b   1.000
_cell.length_c   1.000
_cell.angle_alpha   90.00
_cell.angle_beta   90.00
_cell.angle_gamma   90.00
#
_symmetry.space_group_name_H-M   'P 1'
#
loop_
_entity.id
_entity.type
_entity.pdbx_description
1 polymer ?
#
loop_
_entity_poly.entity_id
_entity_poly.type
_entity_poly.pdbx_seq_one_letter_code
_entity_poly.pdbx_strand_id
1 'polypeptide(L)'
;MTPVETPGEHIPVVNDTSVKSKTRQRLLRGLQRISSSPSLAQIASGRPRAHSSPLRTRGSLSCVNLAANGPHGGDSYFPAGASGSSYASTSSSIPGTPYSGKVSLEGPGERMTARRFDPGLATPYTPGAPSVGLPSDLRATTRPVAANPAIPPKDFFFWENMPHELRVYIFAFLQPKELVKASRVSWEFHRLCFDGQLWTSFDASEFYQAIPAESLAKMIVSAGPFIKDLNLRGCVQVEHHKRAEVVVKACKNLINANLEGCRNFQKNTLHTLLRANEKLTTLNLTGLTAVTNIACKIIAESCPQLQKLNISWCTHMDARGVKAIVKGCPQLTDLRAREVRGFDNVDVAEVIFRTNNLERLILNGCTDLNDRALKIMIHGEDPEIDILTDIPVVPARKWRHLDLSRCDRLTNAGVKAMGHLTPDLEGLQLSGCTALTDAALEPVLATTPRLTHLELEDLALLTNTLLSEHLAKAPCAPQLEHISFSYCENLGDQGMLPVIKNCVSLRNIDLDNTRISDLTLAEAARMVSTRSPHNTSPRDRPRVGLHVVVYDCQNVTWTGIREVLFRNAQVKPSRVDVSKHTYPAEVITLKCFYGFQMTVDEHTKRALRGDFPSAGRLERRWADWMQANEEAGATGAGIRRRRRRARAAQALHADEEEGANGGRRRARTLGSCSLM
;
A
#
# COMPACT_ATOMS: atom_id res chain seq x y z
N MET A 1 18.88 77.41 -55.22
CA MET A 1 20.10 76.85 -54.59
C MET A 1 19.69 75.69 -53.70
N THR A 2 20.61 74.78 -53.45
CA THR A 2 20.62 73.70 -52.42
C THR A 2 20.85 74.28 -51.00
N PRO A 3 20.86 73.50 -49.90
CA PRO A 3 20.48 72.09 -49.69
C PRO A 3 19.58 71.82 -48.43
N VAL A 4 19.32 70.52 -48.19
CA VAL A 4 19.28 69.77 -46.90
C VAL A 4 19.70 70.51 -45.61
N GLU A 5 19.04 70.19 -44.49
CA GLU A 5 19.70 70.14 -43.18
C GLU A 5 19.16 69.02 -42.25
N THR A 6 20.03 68.45 -41.42
CA THR A 6 19.78 67.32 -40.48
C THR A 6 20.58 67.51 -39.19
N PRO A 7 20.08 67.06 -38.03
CA PRO A 7 20.91 66.24 -37.11
C PRO A 7 20.09 65.08 -36.47
N GLY A 8 20.63 64.03 -35.83
CA GLY A 8 21.98 63.57 -35.44
C GLY A 8 21.80 62.66 -34.19
N GLU A 9 22.32 61.44 -34.01
CA GLU A 9 23.70 60.89 -34.04
C GLU A 9 24.68 61.61 -33.08
N HIS A 10 25.59 60.94 -32.32
CA HIS A 10 26.09 59.55 -32.41
C HIS A 10 26.60 58.94 -31.05
N ILE A 11 27.42 57.87 -31.06
CA ILE A 11 27.68 56.95 -29.91
C ILE A 11 29.18 56.59 -29.69
N PRO A 12 29.78 56.90 -28.51
CA PRO A 12 30.61 55.93 -27.73
C PRO A 12 30.46 56.09 -26.19
N VAL A 13 30.79 55.19 -25.23
CA VAL A 13 31.48 53.87 -25.13
C VAL A 13 33.03 53.87 -25.00
N VAL A 14 33.58 53.56 -23.80
CA VAL A 14 34.90 52.89 -23.53
C VAL A 14 35.12 52.57 -22.02
N ASN A 15 36.08 51.69 -21.68
CA ASN A 15 36.39 51.12 -20.34
C ASN A 15 37.30 52.06 -19.47
N ASP A 16 37.87 51.74 -18.28
CA ASP A 16 38.73 50.57 -17.97
C ASP A 16 39.09 50.28 -16.48
N THR A 17 39.71 49.10 -16.25
CA THR A 17 40.59 48.65 -15.14
C THR A 17 40.26 48.87 -13.63
N SER A 18 39.67 47.84 -13.02
CA SER A 18 40.27 46.93 -11.99
C SER A 18 40.95 47.42 -10.66
N VAL A 19 40.80 46.59 -9.59
CA VAL A 19 41.73 46.41 -8.41
C VAL A 19 41.72 47.55 -7.36
N LYS A 20 41.68 47.38 -6.01
CA LYS A 20 41.90 46.22 -5.08
C LYS A 20 41.08 46.34 -3.77
N SER A 21 40.71 45.21 -3.18
CA SER A 21 40.47 44.95 -1.73
C SER A 21 39.90 46.03 -0.77
N LYS A 22 38.63 45.86 -0.33
CA LYS A 22 38.25 46.14 1.09
C LYS A 22 37.06 45.36 1.68
N THR A 23 36.30 44.60 0.87
CA THR A 23 35.06 43.90 1.33
C THR A 23 35.25 42.46 1.83
N ARG A 24 36.46 41.87 1.74
CA ARG A 24 36.70 40.45 2.10
C ARG A 24 36.75 40.16 3.61
N GLN A 25 36.73 41.18 4.46
CA GLN A 25 36.74 41.05 5.93
C GLN A 25 35.36 41.07 6.62
N ARG A 26 34.27 41.41 5.91
CA ARG A 26 32.90 41.37 6.50
C ARG A 26 32.11 40.09 6.22
N LEU A 27 32.51 39.28 5.23
CA LEU A 27 31.83 38.02 4.89
C LEU A 27 32.38 36.80 5.66
N LEU A 28 33.61 36.87 6.19
CA LEU A 28 34.24 35.82 7.00
C LEU A 28 33.88 35.84 8.51
N ARG A 29 32.74 36.45 8.87
CA ARG A 29 32.10 36.29 10.19
C ARG A 29 30.64 35.79 10.12
N GLY A 30 30.11 35.50 8.92
CA GLY A 30 28.71 35.09 8.72
C GLY A 30 28.47 33.58 8.56
N LEU A 31 29.52 32.75 8.49
CA LEU A 31 29.41 31.32 8.16
C LEU A 31 30.16 30.41 9.14
N GLN A 32 29.84 30.54 10.43
CA GLN A 32 29.91 29.43 11.39
C GLN A 32 28.64 29.41 12.23
N ARG A 33 28.10 28.19 12.46
CA ARG A 33 26.93 27.87 13.30
C ARG A 33 25.57 28.45 12.82
N ILE A 34 24.92 27.74 11.90
CA ILE A 34 23.47 27.55 11.98
C ILE A 34 23.20 26.04 11.93
N SER A 35 22.96 25.45 13.11
CA SER A 35 22.52 24.07 13.28
C SER A 35 21.82 23.93 14.64
N SER A 36 20.55 23.51 14.61
CA SER A 36 19.70 23.09 15.75
C SER A 36 19.37 24.10 16.87
N SER A 37 18.10 24.07 17.28
CA SER A 37 17.47 24.69 18.46
C SER A 37 17.97 24.07 19.78
N PRO A 38 17.65 24.62 20.98
CA PRO A 38 16.30 24.51 21.57
C PRO A 38 15.83 25.77 22.35
N SER A 39 14.66 25.72 23.00
CA SER A 39 14.14 26.84 23.81
C SER A 39 13.27 26.40 24.99
N LEU A 40 13.82 26.47 26.21
CA LEU A 40 13.18 26.41 27.54
C LEU A 40 14.20 26.97 28.57
N ALA A 41 13.88 27.73 29.62
CA ALA A 41 12.64 28.40 30.03
C ALA A 41 13.00 29.88 30.38
N GLN A 42 12.41 30.69 31.27
CA GLN A 42 11.45 30.61 32.40
C GLN A 42 10.67 31.95 32.47
N ILE A 43 9.55 32.01 33.20
CA ILE A 43 9.18 33.11 34.13
C ILE A 43 7.87 32.79 34.87
N ALA A 44 7.81 33.14 36.16
CA ALA A 44 6.60 33.33 36.96
C ALA A 44 6.69 34.75 37.57
N SER A 45 5.67 35.43 38.10
CA SER A 45 4.32 35.02 38.54
C SER A 45 3.40 36.26 38.60
N GLY A 46 2.07 36.08 38.72
CA GLY A 46 1.15 37.21 38.99
C GLY A 46 -0.33 36.81 39.01
N ARG A 47 -1.11 37.37 39.96
CA ARG A 47 -2.58 37.26 40.04
C ARG A 47 -3.24 38.54 39.51
N PRO A 48 -4.54 38.50 39.16
CA PRO A 48 -5.53 39.14 40.05
C PRO A 48 -6.71 38.22 40.43
N ARG A 49 -7.68 38.78 41.18
CA ARG A 49 -8.97 38.14 41.58
C ARG A 49 -10.14 38.62 40.71
N ALA A 50 -11.27 37.92 40.80
CA ALA A 50 -12.48 38.14 40.01
C ALA A 50 -13.44 39.22 40.57
N HIS A 51 -14.40 39.66 39.74
CA HIS A 51 -15.60 40.42 40.15
C HIS A 51 -16.85 40.00 39.33
N SER A 52 -17.97 39.82 40.04
CA SER A 52 -19.40 39.96 39.64
C SER A 52 -19.91 39.60 38.21
N SER A 53 -20.60 38.44 38.09
CA SER A 53 -22.07 38.25 37.89
C SER A 53 -22.90 39.12 36.90
N PRO A 54 -24.18 38.78 36.53
CA PRO A 54 -24.98 37.54 36.78
C PRO A 54 -25.75 36.98 35.54
N LEU A 55 -26.20 35.71 35.60
CA LEU A 55 -27.62 35.34 35.36
C LEU A 55 -27.94 33.91 35.86
N ARG A 56 -29.23 33.60 36.05
CA ARG A 56 -29.80 32.30 36.44
C ARG A 56 -30.98 31.94 35.53
N THR A 57 -31.09 30.67 35.15
CA THR A 57 -32.38 30.01 34.86
C THR A 57 -32.31 28.51 35.20
N ARG A 58 -33.46 27.79 35.20
CA ARG A 58 -33.66 26.47 35.84
C ARG A 58 -33.91 25.33 34.84
N GLY A 59 -33.69 24.08 35.30
CA GLY A 59 -34.11 22.82 34.64
C GLY A 59 -32.98 21.79 34.63
N SER A 60 -32.70 20.99 35.67
CA SER A 60 -33.53 20.04 36.43
C SER A 60 -33.87 18.76 35.64
N LEU A 61 -33.06 17.72 35.88
CA LEU A 61 -33.46 16.30 35.83
C LEU A 61 -32.85 15.57 37.02
N SER A 62 -33.50 14.52 37.49
CA SER A 62 -33.27 13.87 38.78
C SER A 62 -32.75 12.45 38.66
N CYS A 63 -31.71 12.10 39.41
CA CYS A 63 -31.28 10.71 39.58
C CYS A 63 -32.18 9.99 40.60
N VAL A 64 -32.80 8.88 40.21
CA VAL A 64 -33.37 7.89 41.14
C VAL A 64 -32.62 6.58 40.93
N ASN A 65 -32.22 5.95 42.03
CA ASN A 65 -31.35 4.78 42.02
C ASN A 65 -31.95 3.73 42.96
N LEU A 66 -32.31 2.56 42.43
CA LEU A 66 -32.82 1.42 43.20
C LEU A 66 -32.03 0.16 42.81
N ALA A 67 -31.80 -0.71 43.80
CA ALA A 67 -31.10 -1.97 43.65
C ALA A 67 -31.89 -3.08 44.35
N ALA A 68 -31.81 -4.31 43.85
CA ALA A 68 -32.38 -5.48 44.50
C ALA A 68 -31.54 -6.75 44.23
N ASN A 69 -31.04 -7.32 45.33
CA ASN A 69 -30.99 -8.75 45.66
C ASN A 69 -30.59 -9.80 44.60
N GLY A 70 -29.50 -10.53 44.88
CA GLY A 70 -29.44 -11.99 44.65
C GLY A 70 -30.18 -12.75 45.76
N PRO A 71 -30.13 -14.10 45.81
CA PRO A 71 -29.26 -14.71 46.84
C PRO A 71 -28.76 -16.17 46.56
N HIS A 72 -27.81 -16.62 47.40
CA HIS A 72 -27.38 -18.02 47.68
C HIS A 72 -26.81 -18.84 46.47
N GLY A 73 -25.86 -19.78 46.63
CA GLY A 73 -25.16 -20.35 47.80
C GLY A 73 -24.94 -21.86 47.57
N GLY A 74 -23.71 -22.39 47.73
CA GLY A 74 -23.41 -23.81 47.54
C GLY A 74 -21.91 -24.13 47.48
N ASP A 75 -21.50 -25.26 48.07
CA ASP A 75 -20.10 -25.49 48.50
C ASP A 75 -19.37 -26.66 47.80
N SER A 76 -18.09 -26.40 47.46
CA SER A 76 -16.92 -27.28 47.74
C SER A 76 -16.60 -28.57 46.94
N TYR A 77 -15.36 -29.03 47.20
CA TYR A 77 -14.71 -30.33 46.95
C TYR A 77 -14.22 -30.77 45.54
N PHE A 78 -12.87 -30.83 45.44
CA PHE A 78 -12.11 -31.78 44.61
C PHE A 78 -12.05 -33.16 45.29
N PRO A 79 -11.76 -34.24 44.55
CA PRO A 79 -10.49 -34.94 44.79
C PRO A 79 -9.69 -35.20 43.50
N ALA A 80 -8.55 -35.89 43.59
CA ALA A 80 -7.58 -36.02 42.50
C ALA A 80 -6.91 -37.41 42.41
N GLY A 81 -6.39 -37.73 41.22
CA GLY A 81 -5.24 -38.64 41.05
C GLY A 81 -5.50 -40.05 40.50
N ALA A 82 -4.93 -40.33 39.33
CA ALA A 82 -4.48 -41.66 38.86
C ALA A 82 -3.44 -41.46 37.74
N SER A 83 -2.62 -42.47 37.42
CA SER A 83 -1.40 -42.27 36.61
C SER A 83 -1.15 -43.33 35.54
N GLY A 84 -0.70 -42.88 34.37
CA GLY A 84 0.29 -43.55 33.51
C GLY A 84 -0.14 -44.77 32.67
N SER A 85 0.34 -44.81 31.43
CA SER A 85 1.26 -45.87 30.99
C SER A 85 1.98 -45.45 29.69
N SER A 86 3.09 -46.12 29.38
CA SER A 86 3.98 -45.83 28.24
C SER A 86 4.20 -47.10 27.41
N TYR A 87 4.27 -46.98 26.08
CA TYR A 87 4.86 -47.99 25.20
C TYR A 87 5.74 -47.33 24.13
N ALA A 88 6.79 -48.03 23.71
CA ALA A 88 7.85 -47.51 22.83
C ALA A 88 8.52 -48.65 22.05
N SER A 89 9.44 -48.30 21.13
CA SER A 89 10.22 -49.20 20.25
C SER A 89 9.41 -49.88 19.12
N THR A 90 9.99 -50.35 18.02
CA THR A 90 11.42 -50.54 17.64
C THR A 90 11.78 -49.90 16.29
N SER A 91 13.08 -49.90 15.97
CA SER A 91 13.65 -49.58 14.65
C SER A 91 14.00 -50.86 13.86
N SER A 92 14.13 -50.73 12.52
CA SER A 92 14.74 -51.75 11.65
C SER A 92 15.42 -51.11 10.43
N SER A 93 16.23 -51.89 9.69
CA SER A 93 17.30 -51.38 8.81
C SER A 93 17.09 -51.60 7.30
N ILE A 94 17.84 -50.84 6.49
CA ILE A 94 18.06 -51.07 5.05
C ILE A 94 18.73 -52.43 4.81
N PRO A 95 18.55 -53.08 3.63
CA PRO A 95 19.51 -52.86 2.54
C PRO A 95 18.90 -52.89 1.11
N GLY A 96 19.66 -52.42 0.11
CA GLY A 96 19.49 -52.83 -1.30
C GLY A 96 19.26 -51.71 -2.33
N THR A 97 20.25 -51.51 -3.20
CA THR A 97 20.09 -51.03 -4.60
C THR A 97 20.96 -51.96 -5.48
N PRO A 98 20.70 -52.12 -6.79
CA PRO A 98 21.22 -51.12 -7.74
C PRO A 98 20.48 -50.95 -9.10
N TYR A 99 20.85 -49.84 -9.77
CA TYR A 99 21.06 -49.69 -11.23
C TYR A 99 19.94 -49.42 -12.26
N SER A 100 20.25 -48.36 -13.05
CA SER A 100 20.06 -48.21 -14.51
C SER A 100 18.77 -47.58 -15.10
N GLY A 101 18.94 -46.95 -16.27
CA GLY A 101 17.87 -46.67 -17.23
C GLY A 101 17.30 -45.25 -17.31
N LYS A 102 18.08 -44.26 -17.77
CA LYS A 102 17.52 -43.01 -18.33
C LYS A 102 17.80 -42.91 -19.83
N VAL A 103 16.81 -42.46 -20.59
CA VAL A 103 16.90 -42.12 -22.01
C VAL A 103 16.74 -40.60 -22.17
N SER A 104 17.46 -40.01 -23.13
CA SER A 104 17.51 -38.57 -23.41
C SER A 104 16.50 -38.15 -24.48
N LEU A 105 16.10 -36.88 -24.47
CA LEU A 105 15.74 -36.09 -25.66
C LEU A 105 15.78 -34.58 -25.32
N GLU A 106 15.66 -33.72 -26.34
CA GLU A 106 16.29 -32.39 -26.37
C GLU A 106 15.35 -31.20 -26.00
N GLY A 107 15.89 -29.98 -26.03
CA GLY A 107 15.23 -28.72 -25.59
C GLY A 107 14.36 -28.05 -26.67
N PRO A 108 14.36 -26.69 -26.85
CA PRO A 108 15.21 -25.65 -26.25
C PRO A 108 14.41 -24.57 -25.45
N GLY A 109 15.11 -23.60 -24.83
CA GLY A 109 14.45 -22.46 -24.16
C GLY A 109 15.36 -21.58 -23.30
N GLU A 110 16.29 -20.85 -23.92
CA GLU A 110 17.23 -20.00 -23.17
C GLU A 110 16.58 -18.73 -22.57
N ARG A 111 16.71 -18.55 -21.25
CA ARG A 111 16.75 -17.23 -20.61
C ARG A 111 17.79 -17.24 -19.49
N MET A 112 18.82 -16.41 -19.61
CA MET A 112 19.88 -16.28 -18.60
C MET A 112 19.33 -15.72 -17.28
N THR A 113 19.34 -16.53 -16.22
CA THR A 113 19.03 -16.07 -14.86
C THR A 113 20.30 -15.57 -14.17
N ALA A 114 20.35 -14.28 -13.83
CA ALA A 114 21.42 -13.75 -12.99
C ALA A 114 21.37 -14.38 -11.60
N ARG A 115 22.46 -15.05 -11.17
CA ARG A 115 22.62 -15.58 -9.81
C ARG A 115 23.61 -14.72 -9.03
N ARG A 116 23.13 -14.10 -7.95
CA ARG A 116 24.00 -13.76 -6.81
C ARG A 116 24.32 -15.06 -6.06
N PHE A 117 25.51 -15.15 -5.47
CA PHE A 117 25.84 -16.19 -4.51
C PHE A 117 26.78 -15.62 -3.44
N ASP A 118 26.44 -15.83 -2.17
CA ASP A 118 27.25 -15.40 -1.04
C ASP A 118 28.42 -16.37 -0.76
N PRO A 119 29.52 -15.90 -0.16
CA PRO A 119 30.71 -16.72 0.04
C PRO A 119 30.65 -17.57 1.32
N GLY A 120 31.12 -18.82 1.21
CA GLY A 120 31.75 -19.53 2.33
C GLY A 120 31.02 -20.75 2.88
N LEU A 121 31.43 -21.94 2.42
CA LEU A 121 31.59 -23.15 3.23
C LEU A 121 32.50 -24.12 2.47
N ALA A 122 33.48 -24.72 3.15
CA ALA A 122 34.55 -25.51 2.52
C ALA A 122 34.49 -26.99 2.93
N THR A 123 34.75 -27.88 1.97
CA THR A 123 35.02 -29.31 2.18
C THR A 123 36.11 -29.81 1.21
N PRO A 124 36.85 -30.90 1.51
CA PRO A 124 38.21 -31.09 0.99
C PRO A 124 38.40 -32.22 -0.05
N TYR A 125 39.46 -32.06 -0.86
CA TYR A 125 40.31 -33.08 -1.52
C TYR A 125 39.74 -34.43 -1.99
N THR A 126 39.86 -34.71 -3.29
CA THR A 126 40.70 -35.80 -3.87
C THR A 126 40.79 -35.65 -5.42
N PRO A 127 41.72 -36.33 -6.16
CA PRO A 127 42.41 -35.69 -7.29
C PRO A 127 42.24 -36.35 -8.68
N GLY A 128 42.66 -35.66 -9.75
CA GLY A 128 42.82 -36.25 -11.09
C GLY A 128 43.05 -35.24 -12.23
N ALA A 129 44.30 -34.99 -12.60
CA ALA A 129 44.73 -34.19 -13.76
C ALA A 129 44.44 -34.95 -15.11
N PRO A 130 44.52 -34.34 -16.33
CA PRO A 130 45.37 -33.21 -16.70
C PRO A 130 44.76 -32.06 -17.52
N SER A 131 45.24 -30.84 -17.24
CA SER A 131 45.18 -29.69 -18.15
C SER A 131 46.31 -29.75 -19.19
N VAL A 132 46.05 -29.38 -20.44
CA VAL A 132 47.10 -29.17 -21.46
C VAL A 132 48.04 -28.06 -21.00
N GLY A 133 49.35 -28.33 -21.01
CA GLY A 133 50.37 -27.40 -20.52
C GLY A 133 50.73 -26.29 -21.51
N LEU A 134 51.04 -25.10 -20.99
CA LEU A 134 51.72 -24.04 -21.73
C LEU A 134 53.21 -24.41 -21.93
N PRO A 135 53.88 -23.93 -23.01
CA PRO A 135 55.28 -24.26 -23.30
C PRO A 135 56.27 -23.83 -22.21
N SER A 136 57.40 -24.54 -22.15
CA SER A 136 58.39 -24.53 -21.07
C SER A 136 59.10 -23.19 -20.79
N ASP A 137 59.09 -22.26 -21.76
CA ASP A 137 60.10 -21.20 -21.85
C ASP A 137 59.70 -19.88 -21.15
N LEU A 138 58.48 -19.79 -20.59
CA LEU A 138 58.00 -18.63 -19.82
C LEU A 138 58.16 -18.80 -18.30
N ARG A 139 59.15 -19.57 -17.85
CA ARG A 139 59.51 -19.72 -16.44
C ARG A 139 60.30 -18.52 -15.90
N ALA A 140 59.71 -17.32 -16.00
CA ALA A 140 60.28 -16.07 -15.54
C ALA A 140 60.56 -16.14 -14.03
N THR A 141 61.84 -16.24 -13.66
CA THR A 141 62.26 -16.33 -12.26
C THR A 141 62.04 -15.01 -11.55
N THR A 142 61.15 -14.98 -10.56
CA THR A 142 60.97 -13.83 -9.65
C THR A 142 62.14 -13.74 -8.67
N ARG A 143 63.33 -13.39 -9.18
CA ARG A 143 64.37 -12.77 -8.37
C ARG A 143 63.77 -11.51 -7.74
N PRO A 144 64.10 -11.17 -6.48
CA PRO A 144 63.74 -9.88 -5.91
C PRO A 144 64.55 -8.79 -6.63
N VAL A 145 63.98 -8.23 -7.69
CA VAL A 145 64.54 -7.05 -8.36
C VAL A 145 64.44 -5.90 -7.38
N ALA A 146 65.60 -5.44 -6.90
CA ALA A 146 65.69 -4.23 -6.07
C ALA A 146 65.00 -3.07 -6.81
N ALA A 147 64.15 -2.33 -6.11
CA ALA A 147 63.27 -1.34 -6.72
C ALA A 147 64.07 -0.30 -7.51
N ASN A 148 63.99 -0.37 -8.84
CA ASN A 148 64.73 0.49 -9.75
C ASN A 148 64.04 1.87 -9.74
N PRO A 149 64.62 2.93 -9.14
CA PRO A 149 63.87 4.13 -8.73
C PRO A 149 63.62 5.12 -9.90
N ALA A 150 63.55 4.61 -11.13
CA ALA A 150 63.58 5.36 -12.37
C ALA A 150 62.47 4.96 -13.37
N ILE A 151 61.47 4.17 -12.93
CA ILE A 151 60.24 3.92 -13.68
C ILE A 151 59.07 4.31 -12.77
N PRO A 152 58.32 5.39 -13.06
CA PRO A 152 57.09 5.67 -12.31
C PRO A 152 56.10 4.52 -12.53
N PRO A 153 55.26 4.18 -11.53
CA PRO A 153 54.16 3.25 -11.78
C PRO A 153 53.33 3.80 -12.94
N LYS A 154 53.05 2.95 -13.95
CA LYS A 154 52.07 3.33 -14.97
C LYS A 154 50.74 3.51 -14.27
N ASP A 155 50.23 4.74 -14.24
CA ASP A 155 48.92 5.05 -13.69
C ASP A 155 47.88 4.19 -14.40
N PHE A 156 47.35 3.18 -13.69
CA PHE A 156 46.34 2.30 -14.23
C PHE A 156 45.00 3.02 -14.15
N PHE A 157 44.72 3.85 -15.15
CA PHE A 157 43.46 4.55 -15.32
C PHE A 157 42.32 3.55 -15.59
N PHE A 158 41.82 2.96 -14.50
CA PHE A 158 40.77 1.92 -14.48
C PHE A 158 39.53 2.30 -15.28
N TRP A 159 39.18 3.59 -15.31
CA TRP A 159 38.02 4.12 -16.03
C TRP A 159 38.28 4.35 -17.52
N GLU A 160 39.49 4.78 -17.90
CA GLU A 160 39.85 5.04 -19.31
C GLU A 160 40.02 3.73 -20.08
N ASN A 161 40.61 2.72 -19.44
CA ASN A 161 40.82 1.38 -20.00
C ASN A 161 39.54 0.50 -20.00
N MET A 162 38.39 1.03 -19.58
CA MET A 162 37.15 0.26 -19.48
C MET A 162 36.29 0.36 -20.76
N PRO A 163 35.79 -0.77 -21.31
CA PRO A 163 34.80 -0.78 -22.38
C PRO A 163 33.57 0.11 -22.08
N HIS A 164 32.98 0.72 -23.12
CA HIS A 164 31.85 1.64 -22.95
C HIS A 164 30.64 0.94 -22.36
N GLU A 165 30.42 -0.32 -22.75
CA GLU A 165 29.34 -1.20 -22.31
C GLU A 165 29.43 -1.44 -20.79
N LEU A 166 30.63 -1.67 -20.26
CA LEU A 166 30.84 -1.86 -18.82
C LEU A 166 30.70 -0.55 -18.05
N ARG A 167 31.12 0.59 -18.62
CA ARG A 167 30.89 1.92 -18.02
C ARG A 167 29.39 2.24 -17.94
N VAL A 168 28.64 2.05 -19.02
CA VAL A 168 27.18 2.20 -19.04
C VAL A 168 26.51 1.22 -18.07
N TYR A 169 26.94 -0.05 -18.02
CA TYR A 169 26.39 -1.05 -17.11
C TYR A 169 26.61 -0.70 -15.63
N ILE A 170 27.78 -0.15 -15.24
CA ILE A 170 28.01 0.35 -13.88
C ILE A 170 27.08 1.54 -13.57
N PHE A 171 26.92 2.46 -14.52
CA PHE A 171 26.07 3.64 -14.34
C PHE A 171 24.58 3.29 -14.29
N ALA A 172 24.15 2.18 -14.91
CA ALA A 172 22.78 1.68 -14.84
C ALA A 172 22.35 1.20 -13.43
N PHE A 173 23.29 1.04 -12.48
CA PHE A 173 22.98 0.79 -11.06
C PHE A 173 22.83 2.08 -10.23
N LEU A 174 23.16 3.25 -10.77
CA LEU A 174 23.05 4.53 -10.08
C LEU A 174 21.65 5.11 -10.23
N GLN A 175 21.09 5.69 -9.17
CA GLN A 175 19.81 6.38 -9.26
C GLN A 175 19.92 7.64 -10.15
N PRO A 176 18.83 8.13 -10.76
CA PRO A 176 18.83 9.40 -11.52
C PRO A 176 19.47 10.59 -10.79
N LYS A 177 19.24 10.67 -9.47
CA LYS A 177 19.81 11.67 -8.56
C LYS A 177 21.32 11.52 -8.35
N GLU A 178 21.86 10.34 -8.59
CA GLU A 178 23.28 9.98 -8.47
C GLU A 178 24.00 10.13 -9.81
N LEU A 179 23.36 9.76 -10.92
CA LEU A 179 23.80 10.11 -12.28
C LEU A 179 24.00 11.63 -12.43
N VAL A 180 23.03 12.45 -12.01
CA VAL A 180 23.18 13.90 -12.07
C VAL A 180 24.30 14.44 -11.16
N LYS A 181 24.67 13.75 -10.07
CA LYS A 181 25.89 14.07 -9.30
C LYS A 181 27.16 13.63 -10.03
N ALA A 182 27.19 12.41 -10.57
CA ALA A 182 28.32 11.85 -11.32
C ALA A 182 28.65 12.70 -12.55
N SER A 183 27.65 13.30 -13.20
CA SER A 183 27.80 14.26 -14.31
C SER A 183 28.61 15.52 -13.97
N ARG A 184 28.97 15.73 -12.69
CA ARG A 184 29.82 16.83 -12.21
C ARG A 184 31.26 16.43 -11.89
N VAL A 185 31.61 15.15 -12.02
CA VAL A 185 32.92 14.59 -11.63
C VAL A 185 33.97 14.71 -12.74
N SER A 186 33.57 14.41 -13.98
CA SER A 186 34.43 14.49 -15.18
C SER A 186 33.57 14.77 -16.41
N TRP A 187 34.18 15.28 -17.48
CA TRP A 187 33.53 15.48 -18.78
C TRP A 187 33.10 14.14 -19.42
N GLU A 188 33.85 13.06 -19.18
CA GLU A 188 33.47 11.70 -19.61
C GLU A 188 32.25 11.21 -18.84
N PHE A 189 32.26 11.38 -17.51
CA PHE A 189 31.14 11.01 -16.65
C PHE A 189 29.89 11.83 -16.99
N HIS A 190 30.06 13.11 -17.37
CA HIS A 190 29.00 13.92 -17.93
C HIS A 190 28.42 13.29 -19.20
N ARG A 191 29.27 12.99 -20.20
CA ARG A 191 28.83 12.34 -21.45
C ARG A 191 28.11 11.01 -21.20
N LEU A 192 28.62 10.18 -20.28
CA LEU A 192 28.00 8.91 -19.90
C LEU A 192 26.64 9.10 -19.22
N CYS A 193 26.50 10.07 -18.30
CA CYS A 193 25.22 10.34 -17.61
C CYS A 193 24.10 10.84 -18.54
N PHE A 194 24.43 11.34 -19.73
CA PHE A 194 23.46 11.74 -20.75
C PHE A 194 23.33 10.72 -21.90
N ASP A 195 23.97 9.54 -21.81
CA ASP A 195 23.77 8.43 -22.75
C ASP A 195 22.35 7.87 -22.60
N GLY A 196 21.59 7.87 -23.71
CA GLY A 196 20.18 7.47 -23.72
C GLY A 196 19.93 6.01 -23.30
N GLN A 197 20.95 5.14 -23.36
CA GLN A 197 20.83 3.75 -22.92
C GLN A 197 20.55 3.60 -21.41
N LEU A 198 21.02 4.56 -20.59
CA LEU A 198 20.74 4.58 -19.15
C LEU A 198 19.27 4.91 -18.83
N TRP A 199 18.60 5.64 -19.72
CA TRP A 199 17.33 6.30 -19.47
C TRP A 199 16.14 5.59 -20.14
N THR A 200 16.22 4.27 -20.31
CA THR A 200 15.13 3.46 -20.89
C THR A 200 13.84 3.52 -20.06
N SER A 201 13.97 3.71 -18.74
CA SER A 201 12.88 4.02 -17.81
C SER A 201 13.20 5.36 -17.12
N PHE A 202 12.31 6.34 -17.24
CA PHE A 202 12.50 7.69 -16.72
C PHE A 202 11.36 8.05 -15.76
N ASP A 203 11.60 7.93 -14.45
CA ASP A 203 10.63 8.32 -13.42
C ASP A 203 11.05 9.61 -12.71
N ALA A 204 10.42 10.72 -13.11
CA ALA A 204 10.70 12.03 -12.52
C ALA A 204 10.05 12.26 -11.15
N SER A 205 9.16 11.38 -10.68
CA SER A 205 8.45 11.58 -9.41
C SER A 205 9.39 11.54 -8.18
N GLU A 206 10.53 10.86 -8.28
CA GLU A 206 11.57 10.86 -7.24
C GLU A 206 12.37 12.17 -7.15
N PHE A 207 12.44 12.95 -8.24
CA PHE A 207 13.47 13.99 -8.39
C PHE A 207 13.00 15.35 -8.95
N TYR A 208 11.73 15.52 -9.30
CA TYR A 208 11.18 16.79 -9.83
C TYR A 208 11.35 18.01 -8.91
N GLN A 209 11.64 17.82 -7.61
CA GLN A 209 11.97 18.90 -6.67
C GLN A 209 13.48 19.21 -6.60
N ALA A 210 14.34 18.30 -7.06
CA ALA A 210 15.79 18.33 -6.83
C ALA A 210 16.62 18.67 -8.08
N ILE A 211 16.08 18.46 -9.28
CA ILE A 211 16.74 18.74 -10.56
C ILE A 211 16.15 20.03 -11.16
N PRO A 212 16.94 20.91 -11.82
CA PRO A 212 16.41 22.05 -12.57
C PRO A 212 15.70 21.62 -13.88
N ALA A 213 14.61 22.32 -14.22
CA ALA A 213 13.74 22.00 -15.36
C ALA A 213 14.45 21.92 -16.72
N GLU A 214 15.53 22.69 -16.89
CA GLU A 214 16.34 22.68 -18.11
C GLU A 214 17.22 21.42 -18.22
N SER A 215 17.82 20.98 -17.11
CA SER A 215 18.57 19.72 -17.05
C SER A 215 17.64 18.52 -17.26
N LEU A 216 16.43 18.57 -16.70
CA LEU A 216 15.39 17.56 -16.90
C LEU A 216 15.02 17.45 -18.39
N ALA A 217 14.75 18.58 -19.06
CA ALA A 217 14.49 18.60 -20.50
C ALA A 217 15.69 18.09 -21.33
N LYS A 218 16.93 18.44 -20.95
CA LYS A 218 18.15 17.96 -21.63
C LYS A 218 18.34 16.44 -21.52
N MET A 219 18.08 15.85 -20.35
CA MET A 219 18.11 14.38 -20.17
C MET A 219 17.06 13.69 -21.07
N ILE A 220 15.82 14.19 -21.08
CA ILE A 220 14.77 13.59 -21.93
C ILE A 220 15.10 13.76 -23.42
N VAL A 221 15.70 14.88 -23.85
CA VAL A 221 16.07 15.09 -25.26
C VAL A 221 17.22 14.18 -25.69
N SER A 222 18.25 13.95 -24.85
CA SER A 222 19.34 13.02 -25.18
C SER A 222 18.90 11.55 -25.11
N ALA A 223 17.95 11.23 -24.22
CA ALA A 223 17.41 9.88 -24.06
C ALA A 223 16.26 9.52 -25.02
N GLY A 224 15.53 10.50 -25.55
CA GLY A 224 14.19 10.36 -26.15
C GLY A 224 13.93 9.14 -27.04
N PRO A 225 14.82 8.77 -27.99
CA PRO A 225 14.64 7.59 -28.83
C PRO A 225 14.65 6.25 -28.08
N PHE A 226 15.28 6.19 -26.90
CA PHE A 226 15.48 5.00 -26.07
C PHE A 226 14.49 4.91 -24.89
N ILE A 227 13.83 6.00 -24.51
CA ILE A 227 12.83 6.00 -23.44
C ILE A 227 11.65 5.11 -23.86
N LYS A 228 11.35 4.11 -23.03
CA LYS A 228 10.19 3.23 -23.14
C LYS A 228 9.16 3.52 -22.05
N ASP A 229 9.63 3.77 -20.83
CA ASP A 229 8.77 4.18 -19.72
C ASP A 229 9.02 5.64 -19.38
N LEU A 230 7.96 6.45 -19.39
CA LEU A 230 8.02 7.88 -19.09
C LEU A 230 7.00 8.22 -18.00
N ASN A 231 7.46 8.49 -16.79
CA ASN A 231 6.64 8.99 -15.69
C ASN A 231 6.99 10.45 -15.37
N LEU A 232 6.04 11.35 -15.68
CA LEU A 232 6.09 12.79 -15.43
C LEU A 232 5.07 13.22 -14.35
N ARG A 233 4.57 12.29 -13.53
CA ARG A 233 3.61 12.56 -12.45
C ARG A 233 4.03 13.76 -11.60
N GLY A 234 3.15 14.75 -11.49
CA GLY A 234 3.38 15.94 -10.66
C GLY A 234 4.53 16.86 -11.12
N CYS A 235 5.05 16.72 -12.34
CA CYS A 235 6.21 17.48 -12.82
C CYS A 235 5.86 18.93 -13.23
N VAL A 236 5.53 19.76 -12.24
CA VAL A 236 5.25 21.21 -12.39
C VAL A 236 6.35 21.94 -13.19
N GLN A 237 7.60 21.49 -13.10
CA GLN A 237 8.73 22.04 -13.85
C GLN A 237 8.62 21.94 -15.38
N VAL A 238 7.90 20.94 -15.89
CA VAL A 238 7.77 20.63 -17.34
C VAL A 238 6.56 21.35 -17.96
N GLU A 239 5.71 21.98 -17.13
CA GLU A 239 4.48 22.70 -17.54
C GLU A 239 4.68 23.86 -18.52
N HIS A 240 5.90 24.37 -18.68
CA HIS A 240 6.20 25.33 -19.74
C HIS A 240 6.04 24.66 -21.12
N HIS A 241 4.97 25.00 -21.83
CA HIS A 241 4.58 24.47 -23.15
C HIS A 241 5.75 24.12 -24.09
N LYS A 242 6.74 25.01 -24.27
CA LYS A 242 7.92 24.76 -25.14
C LYS A 242 8.78 23.56 -24.69
N ARG A 243 8.94 23.35 -23.38
CA ARG A 243 9.68 22.20 -22.83
C ARG A 243 8.88 20.92 -23.00
N ALA A 244 7.57 20.94 -22.71
CA ALA A 244 6.69 19.80 -22.94
C ALA A 244 6.66 19.38 -24.42
N GLU A 245 6.58 20.33 -25.36
CA GLU A 245 6.60 20.05 -26.79
C GLU A 245 7.93 19.44 -27.27
N VAL A 246 9.07 19.95 -26.79
CA VAL A 246 10.40 19.40 -27.09
C VAL A 246 10.58 17.99 -26.51
N VAL A 247 10.13 17.76 -25.28
CA VAL A 247 10.07 16.43 -24.63
C VAL A 247 9.25 15.46 -25.48
N VAL A 248 8.04 15.85 -25.88
CA VAL A 248 7.15 15.00 -26.68
C VAL A 248 7.73 14.67 -28.05
N LYS A 249 8.40 15.63 -28.72
CA LYS A 249 9.01 15.40 -30.04
C LYS A 249 10.25 14.49 -29.99
N ALA A 250 10.88 14.34 -28.82
CA ALA A 250 12.00 13.43 -28.60
C ALA A 250 11.54 11.98 -28.34
N CYS A 251 10.45 11.78 -27.59
CA CYS A 251 9.95 10.47 -27.19
C CYS A 251 9.08 9.80 -28.28
N LYS A 252 9.64 8.80 -28.97
CA LYS A 252 9.01 8.12 -30.13
C LYS A 252 8.88 6.59 -30.01
N ASN A 253 9.32 5.99 -28.90
CA ASN A 253 9.27 4.54 -28.65
C ASN A 253 8.65 4.22 -27.28
N LEU A 254 7.76 5.09 -26.78
CA LEU A 254 7.09 4.88 -25.50
C LEU A 254 6.20 3.64 -25.53
N ILE A 255 6.36 2.83 -24.49
CA ILE A 255 5.57 1.64 -24.16
C ILE A 255 4.67 1.94 -22.96
N ASN A 256 5.16 2.73 -22.00
CA ASN A 256 4.44 3.13 -20.79
C ASN A 256 4.54 4.65 -20.61
N ALA A 257 3.40 5.34 -20.47
CA ALA A 257 3.37 6.79 -20.27
C ALA A 257 2.45 7.19 -19.11
N ASN A 258 3.01 7.85 -18.10
CA ASN A 258 2.28 8.40 -16.95
C ASN A 258 2.43 9.92 -16.90
N LEU A 259 1.32 10.63 -17.16
CA LEU A 259 1.23 12.09 -17.22
C LEU A 259 0.32 12.66 -16.11
N GLU A 260 0.14 11.92 -15.02
CA GLU A 260 -0.76 12.26 -13.93
C GLU A 260 -0.52 13.66 -13.35
N GLY A 261 -1.58 14.48 -13.36
CA GLY A 261 -1.57 15.80 -12.73
C GLY A 261 -0.78 16.89 -13.46
N CYS A 262 -0.32 16.69 -14.71
CA CYS A 262 0.33 17.73 -15.52
C CYS A 262 -0.67 18.80 -16.01
N ARG A 263 -1.21 19.63 -15.11
CA ARG A 263 -2.36 20.54 -15.33
C ARG A 263 -2.22 21.50 -16.52
N ASN A 264 -1.00 21.94 -16.82
CA ASN A 264 -0.71 22.91 -17.89
C ASN A 264 -0.32 22.27 -19.24
N PHE A 265 -0.50 20.96 -19.40
CA PHE A 265 -0.23 20.27 -20.66
C PHE A 265 -1.22 20.70 -21.77
N GLN A 266 -0.74 20.97 -22.98
CA GLN A 266 -1.60 21.44 -24.08
C GLN A 266 -2.15 20.28 -24.92
N LYS A 267 -3.38 20.46 -25.44
CA LYS A 267 -4.08 19.45 -26.26
C LYS A 267 -3.27 19.05 -27.49
N ASN A 268 -2.67 20.01 -28.19
CA ASN A 268 -1.81 19.78 -29.36
C ASN A 268 -0.56 18.95 -29.00
N THR A 269 0.04 19.21 -27.85
CA THR A 269 1.19 18.44 -27.33
C THR A 269 0.80 17.00 -27.04
N LEU A 270 -0.37 16.76 -26.41
CA LEU A 270 -0.89 15.41 -26.18
C LEU A 270 -1.20 14.68 -27.50
N HIS A 271 -1.87 15.33 -28.45
CA HIS A 271 -2.16 14.76 -29.77
C HIS A 271 -0.87 14.39 -30.53
N THR A 272 0.21 15.17 -30.34
CA THR A 272 1.53 14.89 -30.93
C THR A 272 2.20 13.67 -30.27
N LEU A 273 2.13 13.54 -28.94
CA LEU A 273 2.68 12.37 -28.22
C LEU A 273 2.01 11.08 -28.67
N LEU A 274 0.68 11.07 -28.73
CA LEU A 274 -0.11 9.88 -29.07
C LEU A 274 0.15 9.41 -30.50
N ARG A 275 0.21 10.34 -31.47
CA ARG A 275 0.54 10.03 -32.86
C ARG A 275 2.00 9.61 -33.08
N ALA A 276 2.89 9.87 -32.14
CA ALA A 276 4.31 9.53 -32.24
C ALA A 276 4.67 8.18 -31.62
N ASN A 277 3.73 7.49 -30.94
CA ASN A 277 4.01 6.32 -30.11
C ASN A 277 2.97 5.20 -30.30
N GLU A 278 3.10 4.44 -31.39
CA GLU A 278 2.21 3.33 -31.76
C GLU A 278 2.25 2.14 -30.78
N LYS A 279 3.36 2.00 -30.05
CA LYS A 279 3.68 0.87 -29.16
C LYS A 279 3.25 1.09 -27.70
N LEU A 280 2.42 2.10 -27.44
CA LEU A 280 1.90 2.36 -26.09
C LEU A 280 1.01 1.21 -25.61
N THR A 281 1.44 0.55 -24.54
CA THR A 281 0.72 -0.53 -23.85
C THR A 281 0.07 -0.06 -22.55
N THR A 282 0.65 0.93 -21.86
CA THR A 282 0.00 1.59 -20.71
C THR A 282 0.04 3.11 -20.78
N LEU A 283 -1.08 3.74 -20.42
CA LEU A 283 -1.29 5.18 -20.53
C LEU A 283 -2.11 5.70 -19.33
N ASN A 284 -1.53 6.56 -18.51
CA ASN A 284 -2.18 7.23 -17.38
C ASN A 284 -2.27 8.74 -17.62
N LEU A 285 -3.50 9.25 -17.70
CA LEU A 285 -3.85 10.63 -18.04
C LEU A 285 -4.70 11.30 -16.94
N THR A 286 -4.60 10.79 -15.71
CA THR A 286 -5.39 11.23 -14.54
C THR A 286 -5.34 12.73 -14.29
N GLY A 287 -6.51 13.35 -14.19
CA GLY A 287 -6.68 14.77 -13.90
C GLY A 287 -6.23 15.72 -15.01
N LEU A 288 -6.08 15.26 -16.25
CA LEU A 288 -5.66 16.10 -17.38
C LEU A 288 -6.84 16.74 -18.11
N THR A 289 -7.00 18.05 -17.91
CA THR A 289 -7.91 18.93 -18.67
C THR A 289 -7.59 19.00 -20.18
N ALA A 290 -6.42 18.52 -20.59
CA ALA A 290 -6.03 18.37 -21.99
C ALA A 290 -6.82 17.26 -22.71
N VAL A 291 -7.28 16.23 -21.98
CA VAL A 291 -7.99 15.08 -22.54
C VAL A 291 -9.38 15.51 -23.00
N THR A 292 -9.75 15.07 -24.20
CA THR A 292 -11.06 15.32 -24.81
C THR A 292 -11.46 14.12 -25.66
N ASN A 293 -12.73 14.03 -26.05
CA ASN A 293 -13.22 13.01 -26.98
C ASN A 293 -12.39 12.92 -28.30
N ILE A 294 -11.77 14.03 -28.74
CA ILE A 294 -10.86 14.05 -29.91
C ILE A 294 -9.53 13.36 -29.58
N ALA A 295 -8.95 13.62 -28.41
CA ALA A 295 -7.76 12.91 -27.95
C ALA A 295 -8.02 11.40 -27.84
N CYS A 296 -9.20 11.01 -27.33
CA CYS A 296 -9.63 9.61 -27.25
C CYS A 296 -9.74 8.94 -28.62
N LYS A 297 -10.29 9.64 -29.62
CA LYS A 297 -10.29 9.16 -31.02
C LYS A 297 -8.85 8.99 -31.54
N ILE A 298 -7.94 9.92 -31.23
CA ILE A 298 -6.53 9.80 -31.62
C ILE A 298 -5.84 8.61 -30.92
N ILE A 299 -6.15 8.30 -29.65
CA ILE A 299 -5.69 7.07 -28.98
C ILE A 299 -6.18 5.84 -29.74
N ALA A 300 -7.48 5.78 -30.07
CA ALA A 300 -8.10 4.68 -30.79
C ALA A 300 -7.51 4.45 -32.20
N GLU A 301 -7.08 5.52 -32.88
CA GLU A 301 -6.48 5.48 -34.21
C GLU A 301 -4.96 5.25 -34.20
N SER A 302 -4.25 5.62 -33.12
CA SER A 302 -2.77 5.61 -33.07
C SER A 302 -2.18 4.51 -32.19
N CYS A 303 -2.92 3.97 -31.21
CA CYS A 303 -2.36 3.09 -30.16
C CYS A 303 -3.12 1.74 -30.07
N PRO A 304 -3.05 0.86 -31.09
CA PRO A 304 -3.81 -0.40 -31.13
C PRO A 304 -3.34 -1.45 -30.10
N GLN A 305 -2.11 -1.31 -29.58
CA GLN A 305 -1.51 -2.22 -28.57
C GLN A 305 -1.81 -1.81 -27.12
N LEU A 306 -2.71 -0.82 -26.91
CA LEU A 306 -3.02 -0.30 -25.58
C LEU A 306 -3.77 -1.33 -24.72
N GLN A 307 -3.16 -1.74 -23.62
CA GLN A 307 -3.67 -2.72 -22.66
C GLN A 307 -4.24 -2.07 -21.40
N LYS A 308 -3.65 -0.97 -20.93
CA LYS A 308 -4.09 -0.29 -19.71
C LYS A 308 -4.26 1.21 -19.93
N LEU A 309 -5.48 1.71 -19.71
CA LEU A 309 -5.82 3.11 -19.82
C LEU A 309 -6.49 3.63 -18.55
N ASN A 310 -5.96 4.74 -18.03
CA ASN A 310 -6.60 5.50 -16.97
C ASN A 310 -6.81 6.96 -17.40
N ILE A 311 -8.09 7.33 -17.47
CA ILE A 311 -8.65 8.62 -17.91
C ILE A 311 -9.58 9.21 -16.84
N SER A 312 -9.42 8.77 -15.59
CA SER A 312 -10.18 9.25 -14.45
C SER A 312 -9.95 10.75 -14.19
N TRP A 313 -10.98 11.45 -13.71
CA TRP A 313 -10.96 12.90 -13.45
C TRP A 313 -10.70 13.78 -14.69
N CYS A 314 -10.99 13.30 -15.90
CA CYS A 314 -10.84 14.05 -17.16
C CYS A 314 -12.13 14.78 -17.54
N THR A 315 -12.30 16.02 -17.07
CA THR A 315 -13.56 16.80 -17.08
C THR A 315 -14.07 17.28 -18.45
N HIS A 316 -13.33 17.06 -19.55
CA HIS A 316 -13.69 17.55 -20.90
C HIS A 316 -13.91 16.41 -21.91
N MET A 317 -14.35 15.26 -21.41
CA MET A 317 -14.53 14.00 -22.13
C MET A 317 -15.74 13.26 -21.54
N ASP A 318 -16.46 12.52 -22.38
CA ASP A 318 -17.60 11.68 -21.99
C ASP A 318 -17.36 10.23 -22.42
N ALA A 319 -18.26 9.32 -22.03
CA ALA A 319 -18.29 7.92 -22.45
C ALA A 319 -18.25 7.73 -24.00
N ARG A 320 -18.61 8.75 -24.79
CA ARG A 320 -18.43 8.78 -26.26
C ARG A 320 -16.95 8.67 -26.68
N GLY A 321 -16.03 9.30 -25.95
CA GLY A 321 -14.59 9.12 -26.14
C GLY A 321 -14.14 7.71 -25.76
N VAL A 322 -14.71 7.16 -24.69
CA VAL A 322 -14.45 5.78 -24.23
C VAL A 322 -14.91 4.75 -25.28
N LYS A 323 -16.08 4.92 -25.89
CA LYS A 323 -16.60 4.09 -27.00
C LYS A 323 -15.60 4.00 -28.16
N ALA A 324 -14.97 5.12 -28.53
CA ALA A 324 -13.96 5.14 -29.59
C ALA A 324 -12.73 4.29 -29.22
N ILE A 325 -12.21 4.43 -27.99
CA ILE A 325 -11.04 3.68 -27.52
C ILE A 325 -11.34 2.20 -27.42
N VAL A 326 -12.46 1.80 -26.79
CA VAL A 326 -12.85 0.38 -26.64
C VAL A 326 -13.02 -0.28 -28.01
N LYS A 327 -13.48 0.45 -29.04
CA LYS A 327 -13.55 -0.03 -30.42
C LYS A 327 -12.19 -0.10 -31.14
N GLY A 328 -11.25 0.80 -30.85
CA GLY A 328 -9.96 0.90 -31.54
C GLY A 328 -8.80 0.10 -30.92
N CYS A 329 -8.85 -0.18 -29.61
CA CYS A 329 -7.79 -0.84 -28.86
C CYS A 329 -8.22 -2.27 -28.47
N PRO A 330 -8.09 -3.28 -29.36
CA PRO A 330 -8.61 -4.64 -29.12
C PRO A 330 -7.90 -5.37 -27.98
N GLN A 331 -6.70 -4.92 -27.56
CA GLN A 331 -5.93 -5.50 -26.46
C GLN A 331 -6.22 -4.85 -25.08
N LEU A 332 -7.18 -3.93 -24.99
CA LEU A 332 -7.49 -3.20 -23.75
C LEU A 332 -8.07 -4.15 -22.68
N THR A 333 -7.38 -4.30 -21.55
CA THR A 333 -7.78 -5.14 -20.40
C THR A 333 -8.06 -4.33 -19.13
N ASP A 334 -7.42 -3.18 -18.90
CA ASP A 334 -7.63 -2.33 -17.72
C ASP A 334 -8.11 -0.93 -18.16
N LEU A 335 -9.38 -0.62 -17.89
CA LEU A 335 -10.02 0.66 -18.23
C LEU A 335 -10.53 1.36 -16.97
N ARG A 336 -10.02 2.56 -16.72
CA ARG A 336 -10.38 3.37 -15.54
C ARG A 336 -10.85 4.75 -15.96
N ALA A 337 -12.11 5.05 -15.69
CA ALA A 337 -12.81 6.26 -16.11
C ALA A 337 -13.64 6.84 -14.95
N ARG A 338 -13.03 7.05 -13.78
CA ARG A 338 -13.74 7.61 -12.61
C ARG A 338 -14.19 9.06 -12.89
N GLU A 339 -15.38 9.39 -12.44
CA GLU A 339 -16.09 10.68 -12.65
C GLU A 339 -16.27 11.10 -14.12
N VAL A 340 -16.40 10.13 -15.05
CA VAL A 340 -16.67 10.39 -16.47
C VAL A 340 -18.18 10.26 -16.75
N ARG A 341 -18.74 11.22 -17.50
CA ARG A 341 -20.20 11.33 -17.74
C ARG A 341 -20.67 10.56 -18.96
N GLY A 342 -21.98 10.32 -19.04
CA GLY A 342 -22.64 9.77 -20.23
C GLY A 342 -22.60 8.24 -20.38
N PHE A 343 -22.36 7.49 -19.31
CA PHE A 343 -22.45 6.01 -19.31
C PHE A 343 -23.89 5.47 -19.33
N ASP A 344 -24.89 6.35 -19.38
CA ASP A 344 -26.30 6.06 -19.69
C ASP A 344 -26.53 5.64 -21.16
N ASN A 345 -25.58 5.97 -22.05
CA ASN A 345 -25.70 5.73 -23.49
C ASN A 345 -25.58 4.22 -23.82
N VAL A 346 -26.71 3.61 -24.22
CA VAL A 346 -26.82 2.24 -24.80
C VAL A 346 -25.69 1.97 -25.81
N ASP A 347 -25.47 2.96 -26.67
CA ASP A 347 -24.45 3.04 -27.71
C ASP A 347 -23.02 2.72 -27.23
N VAL A 348 -22.70 3.00 -25.96
CA VAL A 348 -21.40 2.70 -25.31
C VAL A 348 -21.44 1.33 -24.65
N ALA A 349 -22.53 1.00 -23.97
CA ALA A 349 -22.74 -0.28 -23.31
C ALA A 349 -22.64 -1.47 -24.30
N GLU A 350 -23.24 -1.33 -25.48
CA GLU A 350 -23.22 -2.33 -26.54
C GLU A 350 -21.80 -2.58 -27.09
N VAL A 351 -20.95 -1.54 -27.18
CA VAL A 351 -19.54 -1.69 -27.59
C VAL A 351 -18.69 -2.36 -26.51
N ILE A 352 -18.95 -2.09 -25.23
CA ILE A 352 -18.33 -2.82 -24.11
C ILE A 352 -18.76 -4.30 -24.14
N PHE A 353 -20.04 -4.56 -24.40
CA PHE A 353 -20.57 -5.92 -24.52
C PHE A 353 -19.95 -6.71 -25.69
N ARG A 354 -19.86 -6.08 -26.88
CA ARG A 354 -19.31 -6.72 -28.10
C ARG A 354 -17.82 -7.00 -28.04
N THR A 355 -17.05 -6.22 -27.28
CA THR A 355 -15.58 -6.35 -27.24
C THR A 355 -15.09 -7.37 -26.22
N ASN A 356 -15.73 -7.48 -25.05
CA ASN A 356 -15.51 -8.50 -24.01
C ASN A 356 -14.02 -8.90 -23.78
N ASN A 357 -13.12 -7.92 -23.75
CA ASN A 357 -11.68 -8.09 -23.50
C ASN A 357 -11.21 -7.39 -22.22
N LEU A 358 -12.05 -6.55 -21.61
CA LEU A 358 -11.76 -5.91 -20.32
C LEU A 358 -11.71 -6.96 -19.20
N GLU A 359 -10.65 -6.91 -18.39
CA GLU A 359 -10.51 -7.67 -17.14
C GLU A 359 -10.71 -6.76 -15.91
N ARG A 360 -10.36 -5.47 -16.01
CA ARG A 360 -10.61 -4.45 -14.98
C ARG A 360 -11.39 -3.28 -15.58
N LEU A 361 -12.55 -2.98 -15.00
CA LEU A 361 -13.43 -1.88 -15.37
C LEU A 361 -13.74 -1.03 -14.13
N ILE A 362 -13.31 0.24 -14.14
CA ILE A 362 -13.44 1.15 -13.00
C ILE A 362 -14.21 2.40 -13.44
N LEU A 363 -15.46 2.51 -12.97
CA LEU A 363 -16.44 3.56 -13.27
C LEU A 363 -16.93 4.31 -12.00
N ASN A 364 -16.13 4.30 -10.94
CA ASN A 364 -16.39 5.03 -9.68
C ASN A 364 -16.87 6.48 -9.93
N GLY A 365 -17.98 6.89 -9.31
CA GLY A 365 -18.54 8.23 -9.44
C GLY A 365 -19.21 8.54 -10.79
N CYS A 366 -19.49 7.53 -11.63
CA CYS A 366 -20.23 7.71 -12.88
C CYS A 366 -21.74 7.75 -12.62
N THR A 367 -22.22 8.82 -11.96
CA THR A 367 -23.62 9.00 -11.52
C THR A 367 -24.68 8.95 -12.64
N ASP A 368 -24.27 8.97 -13.91
CA ASP A 368 -25.17 8.74 -15.04
C ASP A 368 -25.52 7.26 -15.28
N LEU A 369 -24.65 6.33 -14.87
CA LEU A 369 -24.76 4.89 -15.13
C LEU A 369 -26.02 4.30 -14.47
N ASN A 370 -26.89 3.71 -15.28
CA ASN A 370 -28.18 3.15 -14.86
C ASN A 370 -28.26 1.65 -15.12
N ASP A 371 -29.29 1.00 -14.55
CA ASP A 371 -29.51 -0.44 -14.68
C ASP A 371 -29.61 -0.94 -16.12
N ARG A 372 -30.21 -0.17 -17.04
CA ARG A 372 -30.29 -0.54 -18.47
C ARG A 372 -28.89 -0.57 -19.09
N ALA A 373 -28.07 0.45 -18.85
CA ALA A 373 -26.72 0.49 -19.38
C ALA A 373 -25.84 -0.65 -18.81
N LEU A 374 -25.91 -0.91 -17.51
CA LEU A 374 -25.19 -2.03 -16.89
C LEU A 374 -25.68 -3.39 -17.43
N LYS A 375 -26.99 -3.61 -17.51
CA LYS A 375 -27.57 -4.82 -18.12
C LYS A 375 -27.05 -5.00 -19.54
N ILE A 376 -27.06 -3.95 -20.36
CA ILE A 376 -26.60 -4.02 -21.77
C ILE A 376 -25.10 -4.30 -21.88
N MET A 377 -24.25 -3.86 -20.95
CA MET A 377 -22.81 -4.23 -20.93
C MET A 377 -22.57 -5.73 -20.69
N ILE A 378 -23.51 -6.42 -20.03
CA ILE A 378 -23.40 -7.82 -19.62
C ILE A 378 -24.18 -8.75 -20.58
N HIS A 379 -25.41 -8.37 -20.91
CA HIS A 379 -26.40 -9.15 -21.67
C HIS A 379 -26.49 -8.75 -23.15
N GLY A 380 -26.10 -7.52 -23.52
CA GLY A 380 -26.48 -6.93 -24.80
C GLY A 380 -27.86 -6.27 -24.75
N GLU A 381 -28.32 -5.71 -25.88
CA GLU A 381 -29.61 -4.99 -25.95
C GLU A 381 -30.80 -5.95 -25.94
N ASP A 382 -30.88 -6.86 -26.91
CA ASP A 382 -31.88 -7.93 -26.99
C ASP A 382 -31.15 -9.30 -26.99
N PRO A 383 -31.05 -9.99 -25.84
CA PRO A 383 -30.42 -11.30 -25.73
C PRO A 383 -31.44 -12.42 -25.98
N GLU A 384 -31.01 -13.54 -26.57
CA GLU A 384 -31.76 -14.79 -26.49
C GLU A 384 -31.74 -15.29 -25.04
N ILE A 385 -32.90 -15.55 -24.45
CA ILE A 385 -33.03 -16.03 -23.06
C ILE A 385 -33.34 -17.53 -23.07
N ASP A 386 -32.62 -18.31 -22.26
CA ASP A 386 -32.95 -19.71 -22.05
C ASP A 386 -34.25 -19.85 -21.25
N ILE A 387 -35.25 -20.45 -21.90
CA ILE A 387 -36.61 -20.67 -21.39
C ILE A 387 -36.61 -21.50 -20.10
N LEU A 388 -35.58 -22.32 -19.85
CA LEU A 388 -35.49 -23.17 -18.66
C LEU A 388 -34.81 -22.51 -17.46
N THR A 389 -34.00 -21.47 -17.66
CA THR A 389 -33.20 -20.85 -16.58
C THR A 389 -33.43 -19.35 -16.39
N ASP A 390 -34.10 -18.67 -17.34
CA ASP A 390 -34.23 -17.20 -17.41
C ASP A 390 -32.87 -16.47 -17.50
N ILE A 391 -31.82 -17.18 -17.94
CA ILE A 391 -30.47 -16.64 -18.14
C ILE A 391 -30.27 -16.33 -19.64
N PRO A 392 -29.70 -15.16 -20.00
CA PRO A 392 -29.40 -14.86 -21.40
C PRO A 392 -28.22 -15.70 -21.91
N VAL A 393 -28.36 -16.25 -23.12
CA VAL A 393 -27.39 -17.12 -23.78
C VAL A 393 -26.27 -16.28 -24.41
N VAL A 394 -25.42 -15.71 -23.56
CA VAL A 394 -24.33 -14.81 -23.95
C VAL A 394 -22.98 -15.27 -23.41
N PRO A 395 -21.86 -14.98 -24.10
CA PRO A 395 -20.54 -15.34 -23.60
C PRO A 395 -20.26 -14.62 -22.26
N ALA A 396 -19.75 -15.37 -21.29
CA ALA A 396 -19.38 -14.85 -19.97
C ALA A 396 -18.41 -13.65 -20.10
N ARG A 397 -18.53 -12.69 -19.17
CA ARG A 397 -17.66 -11.51 -19.10
C ARG A 397 -16.32 -11.90 -18.50
N LYS A 398 -15.22 -11.43 -19.11
CA LYS A 398 -13.85 -11.62 -18.57
C LYS A 398 -13.51 -10.71 -17.37
N TRP A 399 -14.51 -10.08 -16.75
CA TRP A 399 -14.33 -9.11 -15.68
C TRP A 399 -13.80 -9.79 -14.41
N ARG A 400 -12.55 -9.49 -14.05
CA ARG A 400 -11.94 -9.83 -12.76
C ARG A 400 -12.15 -8.75 -11.72
N HIS A 401 -12.16 -7.48 -12.10
CA HIS A 401 -12.28 -6.37 -11.16
C HIS A 401 -13.26 -5.32 -11.65
N LEU A 402 -14.30 -5.06 -10.86
CA LEU A 402 -15.35 -4.10 -11.18
C LEU A 402 -15.54 -3.11 -10.03
N ASP A 403 -15.42 -1.81 -10.34
CA ASP A 403 -15.67 -0.71 -9.41
C ASP A 403 -16.76 0.20 -9.97
N LEU A 404 -17.98 0.07 -9.46
CA LEU A 404 -19.14 0.92 -9.77
C LEU A 404 -19.56 1.76 -8.57
N SER A 405 -18.66 1.98 -7.60
CA SER A 405 -18.96 2.76 -6.40
C SER A 405 -19.49 4.16 -6.75
N ARG A 406 -20.43 4.71 -5.98
CA ARG A 406 -21.06 6.03 -6.21
C ARG A 406 -21.72 6.16 -7.59
N CYS A 407 -22.41 5.11 -8.02
CA CYS A 407 -23.28 5.13 -9.19
C CYS A 407 -24.75 5.13 -8.73
N ASP A 408 -25.20 6.29 -8.25
CA ASP A 408 -26.47 6.50 -7.52
C ASP A 408 -27.76 6.08 -8.28
N ARG A 409 -27.66 5.80 -9.58
CA ARG A 409 -28.76 5.33 -10.45
C ARG A 409 -28.77 3.80 -10.67
N LEU A 410 -27.86 3.05 -10.03
CA LEU A 410 -27.91 1.59 -10.00
C LEU A 410 -28.85 1.11 -8.90
N THR A 411 -29.67 0.10 -9.22
CA THR A 411 -30.54 -0.59 -8.28
C THR A 411 -30.28 -2.10 -8.30
N ASN A 412 -31.07 -2.84 -7.53
CA ASN A 412 -31.03 -4.30 -7.49
C ASN A 412 -31.09 -4.94 -8.89
N ALA A 413 -31.80 -4.33 -9.85
CA ALA A 413 -32.00 -4.88 -11.18
C ALA A 413 -30.71 -4.92 -12.01
N GLY A 414 -29.89 -3.86 -11.99
CA GLY A 414 -28.65 -3.78 -12.75
C GLY A 414 -27.56 -4.69 -12.20
N VAL A 415 -27.43 -4.79 -10.87
CA VAL A 415 -26.43 -5.67 -10.23
C VAL A 415 -26.83 -7.14 -10.32
N LYS A 416 -28.13 -7.47 -10.15
CA LYS A 416 -28.64 -8.84 -10.35
C LYS A 416 -28.33 -9.39 -11.75
N ALA A 417 -28.29 -8.54 -12.76
CA ALA A 417 -27.93 -8.92 -14.14
C ALA A 417 -26.48 -9.47 -14.28
N MET A 418 -25.58 -9.24 -13.32
CA MET A 418 -24.23 -9.81 -13.33
C MET A 418 -24.20 -11.31 -12.97
N GLY A 419 -25.21 -11.80 -12.25
CA GLY A 419 -25.30 -13.20 -11.80
C GLY A 419 -25.17 -14.17 -12.97
N HIS A 420 -24.48 -15.29 -12.73
CA HIS A 420 -24.16 -16.35 -13.70
C HIS A 420 -23.20 -15.95 -14.85
N LEU A 421 -23.01 -14.65 -15.10
CA LEU A 421 -22.31 -14.15 -16.30
C LEU A 421 -20.92 -13.53 -16.02
N THR A 422 -20.54 -13.35 -14.75
CA THR A 422 -19.22 -12.86 -14.32
C THR A 422 -18.46 -13.89 -13.45
N PRO A 423 -18.28 -15.16 -13.86
CA PRO A 423 -17.74 -16.22 -12.98
C PRO A 423 -16.27 -16.01 -12.54
N ASP A 424 -15.50 -15.26 -13.34
CA ASP A 424 -14.08 -14.94 -13.09
C ASP A 424 -13.87 -13.67 -12.25
N LEU A 425 -14.92 -13.14 -11.60
CA LEU A 425 -14.83 -11.93 -10.79
C LEU A 425 -14.01 -12.17 -9.52
N GLU A 426 -12.82 -11.56 -9.46
CA GLU A 426 -11.87 -11.56 -8.35
C GLU A 426 -12.11 -10.41 -7.36
N GLY A 427 -12.69 -9.29 -7.79
CA GLY A 427 -12.96 -8.12 -6.93
C GLY A 427 -14.17 -7.28 -7.36
N LEU A 428 -15.01 -6.89 -6.40
CA LEU A 428 -16.23 -6.10 -6.61
C LEU A 428 -16.32 -4.94 -5.61
N GLN A 429 -16.44 -3.71 -6.12
CA GLN A 429 -16.60 -2.49 -5.33
C GLN A 429 -17.91 -1.78 -5.75
N LEU A 430 -18.86 -1.65 -4.82
CA LEU A 430 -20.20 -1.05 -5.02
C LEU A 430 -20.53 0.03 -3.97
N SER A 431 -19.51 0.55 -3.27
CA SER A 431 -19.65 1.49 -2.16
C SER A 431 -20.45 2.75 -2.53
N GLY A 432 -21.39 3.16 -1.69
CA GLY A 432 -22.24 4.36 -1.87
C GLY A 432 -23.39 4.20 -2.87
N CYS A 433 -23.60 3.02 -3.45
CA CYS A 433 -24.78 2.73 -4.28
C CYS A 433 -26.04 2.48 -3.41
N THR A 434 -26.46 3.52 -2.67
CA THR A 434 -27.43 3.46 -1.55
C THR A 434 -28.78 2.77 -1.82
N ALA A 435 -29.17 2.58 -3.08
CA ALA A 435 -30.40 1.87 -3.49
C ALA A 435 -30.25 0.33 -3.55
N LEU A 436 -29.06 -0.22 -3.32
CA LEU A 436 -28.82 -1.67 -3.33
C LEU A 436 -29.26 -2.36 -2.03
N THR A 437 -29.89 -3.52 -2.18
CA THR A 437 -30.32 -4.42 -1.08
C THR A 437 -29.73 -5.83 -1.28
N ASP A 438 -29.89 -6.70 -0.28
CA ASP A 438 -29.37 -8.07 -0.28
C ASP A 438 -29.69 -8.87 -1.57
N ALA A 439 -30.89 -8.68 -2.12
CA ALA A 439 -31.39 -9.32 -3.35
C ALA A 439 -30.67 -8.90 -4.65
N ALA A 440 -29.88 -7.82 -4.61
CA ALA A 440 -28.97 -7.43 -5.70
C ALA A 440 -27.76 -8.39 -5.80
N LEU A 441 -27.30 -8.87 -4.64
CA LEU A 441 -25.98 -9.49 -4.46
C LEU A 441 -26.05 -11.01 -4.32
N GLU A 442 -27.16 -11.55 -3.81
CA GLU A 442 -27.48 -12.98 -3.80
C GLU A 442 -27.01 -13.73 -5.08
N PRO A 443 -27.46 -13.37 -6.30
CA PRO A 443 -27.11 -14.13 -7.51
C PRO A 443 -25.66 -13.91 -7.96
N VAL A 444 -25.05 -12.79 -7.57
CA VAL A 444 -23.62 -12.52 -7.84
C VAL A 444 -22.77 -13.42 -6.94
N LEU A 445 -22.96 -13.34 -5.62
CA LEU A 445 -22.21 -14.12 -4.63
C LEU A 445 -22.36 -15.64 -4.85
N ALA A 446 -23.55 -16.10 -5.24
CA ALA A 446 -23.79 -17.51 -5.58
C ALA A 446 -22.99 -18.00 -6.82
N THR A 447 -22.53 -17.10 -7.68
CA THR A 447 -21.98 -17.44 -9.01
C THR A 447 -20.55 -16.94 -9.27
N THR A 448 -19.93 -16.23 -8.33
CA THR A 448 -18.55 -15.72 -8.41
C THR A 448 -17.57 -16.52 -7.53
N PRO A 449 -17.20 -17.78 -7.86
CA PRO A 449 -16.37 -18.64 -6.99
C PRO A 449 -14.94 -18.13 -6.77
N ARG A 450 -14.48 -17.14 -7.54
CA ARG A 450 -13.13 -16.55 -7.49
C ARG A 450 -13.04 -15.22 -6.73
N LEU A 451 -14.14 -14.77 -6.12
CA LEU A 451 -14.18 -13.46 -5.45
C LEU A 451 -13.25 -13.42 -4.23
N THR A 452 -12.22 -12.57 -4.28
CA THR A 452 -11.23 -12.36 -3.22
C THR A 452 -11.41 -11.01 -2.52
N HIS A 453 -11.96 -10.00 -3.20
CA HIS A 453 -12.17 -8.65 -2.66
C HIS A 453 -13.64 -8.21 -2.81
N LEU A 454 -14.27 -7.76 -1.73
CA LEU A 454 -15.64 -7.26 -1.73
C LEU A 454 -15.74 -5.97 -0.90
N GLU A 455 -16.12 -4.86 -1.52
CA GLU A 455 -16.27 -3.56 -0.87
C GLU A 455 -17.69 -3.03 -1.10
N LEU A 456 -18.45 -2.96 -0.01
CA LEU A 456 -19.86 -2.59 0.06
C LEU A 456 -20.05 -1.53 1.16
N GLU A 457 -19.38 -0.38 1.04
CA GLU A 457 -19.48 0.68 2.04
C GLU A 457 -20.71 1.57 1.81
N ASP A 458 -21.25 2.19 2.87
CA ASP A 458 -22.37 3.14 2.78
C ASP A 458 -23.63 2.57 2.09
N LEU A 459 -23.89 1.28 2.32
CA LEU A 459 -25.07 0.56 1.82
C LEU A 459 -26.04 0.25 2.98
N ALA A 460 -26.67 1.30 3.51
CA ALA A 460 -27.52 1.23 4.71
C ALA A 460 -28.72 0.26 4.62
N LEU A 461 -29.14 -0.15 3.41
CA LEU A 461 -30.24 -1.10 3.20
C LEU A 461 -29.81 -2.58 3.26
N LEU A 462 -28.51 -2.89 3.40
CA LEU A 462 -28.05 -4.27 3.55
C LEU A 462 -28.37 -4.83 4.94
N THR A 463 -28.68 -6.13 5.01
CA THR A 463 -29.03 -6.80 6.27
C THR A 463 -28.13 -7.99 6.60
N ASN A 464 -28.25 -8.50 7.82
CA ASN A 464 -27.50 -9.66 8.29
C ASN A 464 -27.79 -10.94 7.48
N THR A 465 -28.87 -11.00 6.67
CA THR A 465 -29.15 -12.16 5.80
C THR A 465 -28.15 -12.24 4.65
N LEU A 466 -27.76 -11.12 4.02
CA LEU A 466 -26.71 -11.10 2.99
C LEU A 466 -25.42 -11.78 3.50
N LEU A 467 -25.00 -11.43 4.72
CA LEU A 467 -23.79 -11.95 5.32
C LEU A 467 -23.92 -13.43 5.74
N SER A 468 -24.99 -13.77 6.45
CA SER A 468 -25.16 -15.10 7.08
C SER A 468 -25.72 -16.18 6.14
N GLU A 469 -26.58 -15.79 5.21
CA GLU A 469 -27.30 -16.70 4.32
C GLU A 469 -26.62 -16.83 2.95
N HIS A 470 -26.14 -15.72 2.38
CA HIS A 470 -25.56 -15.70 1.04
C HIS A 470 -24.02 -15.73 1.10
N LEU A 471 -23.37 -14.70 1.63
CA LEU A 471 -21.90 -14.56 1.62
C LEU A 471 -21.19 -15.70 2.38
N ALA A 472 -21.63 -16.04 3.59
CA ALA A 472 -21.00 -17.11 4.38
C ALA A 472 -21.21 -18.51 3.79
N LYS A 473 -22.20 -18.70 2.90
CA LYS A 473 -22.47 -19.97 2.20
C LYS A 473 -21.99 -19.97 0.74
N ALA A 474 -21.51 -18.83 0.23
CA ALA A 474 -21.07 -18.65 -1.15
C ALA A 474 -19.79 -19.45 -1.47
N PRO A 475 -19.60 -19.88 -2.73
CA PRO A 475 -18.40 -20.62 -3.15
C PRO A 475 -17.09 -19.82 -2.99
N CYS A 476 -17.17 -18.48 -2.94
CA CYS A 476 -16.01 -17.60 -2.71
C CYS A 476 -15.55 -17.53 -1.24
N ALA A 477 -16.38 -17.92 -0.26
CA ALA A 477 -16.07 -17.75 1.16
C ALA A 477 -14.63 -18.18 1.55
N PRO A 478 -14.13 -19.39 1.23
CA PRO A 478 -12.77 -19.79 1.59
C PRO A 478 -11.66 -19.07 0.82
N GLN A 479 -11.95 -18.32 -0.25
CA GLN A 479 -10.98 -17.56 -1.05
C GLN A 479 -10.99 -16.05 -0.73
N LEU A 480 -11.98 -15.58 0.04
CA LEU A 480 -12.17 -14.17 0.34
C LEU A 480 -11.03 -13.63 1.24
N GLU A 481 -10.31 -12.62 0.75
CA GLU A 481 -9.17 -11.99 1.42
C GLU A 481 -9.47 -10.57 1.93
N HIS A 482 -10.37 -9.83 1.29
CA HIS A 482 -10.73 -8.46 1.66
C HIS A 482 -12.24 -8.27 1.73
N ILE A 483 -12.73 -7.77 2.86
CA ILE A 483 -14.11 -7.28 3.00
C ILE A 483 -14.14 -5.87 3.59
N SER A 484 -14.93 -4.97 3.00
CA SER A 484 -15.36 -3.73 3.65
C SER A 484 -16.88 -3.63 3.65
N PHE A 485 -17.44 -3.43 4.84
CA PHE A 485 -18.87 -3.15 5.08
C PHE A 485 -19.07 -1.86 5.89
N SER A 486 -18.11 -0.93 5.80
CA SER A 486 -18.12 0.33 6.53
C SER A 486 -19.40 1.14 6.26
N TYR A 487 -19.92 1.83 7.27
CA TYR A 487 -21.17 2.59 7.28
C TYR A 487 -22.46 1.78 7.05
N CYS A 488 -22.41 0.45 6.96
CA CYS A 488 -23.61 -0.39 6.86
C CYS A 488 -24.24 -0.64 8.22
N GLU A 489 -24.92 0.37 8.77
CA GLU A 489 -25.42 0.35 10.16
C GLU A 489 -26.31 -0.86 10.52
N ASN A 490 -27.03 -1.45 9.57
CA ASN A 490 -27.92 -2.59 9.84
C ASN A 490 -27.18 -3.94 9.98
N LEU A 491 -25.87 -3.97 9.75
CA LEU A 491 -25.01 -5.15 9.93
C LEU A 491 -24.43 -5.24 11.35
N GLY A 492 -24.31 -6.46 11.86
CA GLY A 492 -23.78 -6.77 13.18
C GLY A 492 -23.39 -8.23 13.33
N ASP A 493 -23.25 -8.69 14.58
CA ASP A 493 -22.68 -10.00 14.90
C ASP A 493 -23.43 -11.18 14.26
N GLN A 494 -24.76 -11.09 14.12
CA GLN A 494 -25.59 -12.14 13.53
C GLN A 494 -25.19 -12.44 12.08
N GLY A 495 -24.85 -11.41 11.30
CA GLY A 495 -24.32 -11.55 9.94
C GLY A 495 -22.83 -11.87 9.91
N MET A 496 -22.03 -11.16 10.71
CA MET A 496 -20.56 -11.25 10.64
C MET A 496 -19.97 -12.52 11.26
N LEU A 497 -20.58 -13.14 12.28
CA LEU A 497 -20.05 -14.35 12.90
C LEU A 497 -20.00 -15.56 11.94
N PRO A 498 -21.02 -15.84 11.10
CA PRO A 498 -20.92 -16.81 10.01
C PRO A 498 -19.80 -16.52 9.00
N VAL A 499 -19.64 -15.25 8.59
CA VAL A 499 -18.59 -14.85 7.64
C VAL A 499 -17.20 -15.11 8.21
N ILE A 500 -16.92 -14.68 9.45
CA ILE A 500 -15.63 -14.89 10.12
C ILE A 500 -15.34 -16.39 10.38
N LYS A 501 -16.38 -17.23 10.53
CA LYS A 501 -16.22 -18.69 10.68
C LYS A 501 -15.80 -19.38 9.39
N ASN A 502 -16.36 -18.96 8.25
CA ASN A 502 -16.21 -19.67 6.98
C ASN A 502 -15.10 -19.07 6.09
N CYS A 503 -14.89 -17.75 6.16
CA CYS A 503 -13.92 -17.02 5.34
C CYS A 503 -12.52 -16.99 6.00
N VAL A 504 -11.93 -18.17 6.22
CA VAL A 504 -10.65 -18.34 6.93
C VAL A 504 -9.45 -17.62 6.28
N SER A 505 -9.52 -17.28 5.00
CA SER A 505 -8.47 -16.60 4.24
C SER A 505 -8.43 -15.08 4.41
N LEU A 506 -9.40 -14.48 5.14
CA LEU A 506 -9.51 -13.03 5.29
C LEU A 506 -8.22 -12.39 5.83
N ARG A 507 -7.76 -11.34 5.16
CA ARG A 507 -6.58 -10.52 5.49
C ARG A 507 -6.97 -9.11 5.88
N ASN A 508 -8.03 -8.56 5.29
CA ASN A 508 -8.58 -7.24 5.61
C ASN A 508 -10.07 -7.35 5.92
N ILE A 509 -10.49 -6.73 7.02
CA ILE A 509 -11.88 -6.66 7.49
C ILE A 509 -12.15 -5.21 7.98
N ASP A 510 -12.83 -4.43 7.16
CA ASP A 510 -13.20 -3.05 7.48
C ASP A 510 -14.70 -2.98 7.79
N LEU A 511 -15.07 -2.54 9.00
CA LEU A 511 -16.44 -2.61 9.55
C LEU A 511 -16.85 -1.32 10.28
N ASP A 512 -16.28 -0.17 9.87
CA ASP A 512 -16.48 1.11 10.55
C ASP A 512 -17.96 1.51 10.60
N ASN A 513 -18.41 2.13 11.70
CA ASN A 513 -19.81 2.55 11.90
C ASN A 513 -20.86 1.43 11.65
N THR A 514 -20.57 0.20 12.08
CA THR A 514 -21.53 -0.93 12.10
C THR A 514 -21.96 -1.27 13.53
N ARG A 515 -23.00 -2.11 13.70
CA ARG A 515 -23.54 -2.51 15.02
C ARG A 515 -22.87 -3.77 15.60
N ILE A 516 -21.70 -4.16 15.11
CA ILE A 516 -20.90 -5.27 15.66
C ILE A 516 -20.49 -5.03 17.12
N SER A 517 -20.29 -6.10 17.86
CA SER A 517 -19.79 -6.09 19.24
C SER A 517 -18.48 -6.88 19.40
N ASP A 518 -17.98 -6.91 20.63
CA ASP A 518 -16.85 -7.73 21.10
C ASP A 518 -16.87 -9.19 20.62
N LEU A 519 -18.05 -9.76 20.33
CA LEU A 519 -18.20 -11.12 19.81
C LEU A 519 -17.49 -11.33 18.46
N THR A 520 -17.56 -10.38 17.53
CA THR A 520 -16.88 -10.52 16.22
C THR A 520 -15.37 -10.41 16.37
N LEU A 521 -14.87 -9.54 17.25
CA LEU A 521 -13.44 -9.41 17.56
C LEU A 521 -12.88 -10.68 18.20
N ALA A 522 -13.60 -11.26 19.16
CA ALA A 522 -13.22 -12.53 19.78
C ALA A 522 -13.21 -13.68 18.76
N GLU A 523 -14.18 -13.74 17.87
CA GLU A 523 -14.26 -14.77 16.83
C GLU A 523 -13.19 -14.60 15.74
N ALA A 524 -12.85 -13.36 15.36
CA ALA A 524 -11.73 -13.07 14.45
C ALA A 524 -10.39 -13.48 15.07
N ALA A 525 -10.20 -13.23 16.37
CA ALA A 525 -9.03 -13.71 17.11
C ALA A 525 -8.99 -15.24 17.20
N ARG A 526 -10.15 -15.90 17.35
CA ARG A 526 -10.27 -17.37 17.28
C ARG A 526 -9.92 -17.90 15.89
N MET A 527 -10.41 -17.29 14.81
CA MET A 527 -10.12 -17.66 13.41
C MET A 527 -8.61 -17.64 13.15
N VAL A 528 -7.93 -16.52 13.42
CA VAL A 528 -6.49 -16.37 13.17
C VAL A 528 -5.66 -17.35 14.01
N SER A 529 -6.03 -17.57 15.28
CA SER A 529 -5.37 -18.56 16.15
C SER A 529 -5.65 -20.02 15.76
N THR A 530 -6.67 -20.28 14.93
CA THR A 530 -7.03 -21.63 14.42
C THR A 530 -6.33 -21.93 13.10
N ARG A 531 -6.30 -20.97 12.16
CA ARG A 531 -5.69 -21.18 10.83
C ARG A 531 -4.16 -21.17 10.85
N SER A 532 -3.54 -20.46 11.79
CA SER A 532 -2.09 -20.30 11.85
C SER A 532 -1.46 -21.21 12.92
N PRO A 533 -0.69 -22.25 12.54
CA PRO A 533 0.05 -23.05 13.51
C PRO A 533 1.09 -22.17 14.20
N HIS A 534 1.27 -22.37 15.50
CA HIS A 534 2.14 -21.52 16.32
C HIS A 534 3.62 -21.89 16.11
N ASN A 535 4.48 -20.87 15.99
CA ASN A 535 5.92 -21.02 15.85
C ASN A 535 6.51 -21.72 17.07
N THR A 536 7.33 -22.74 16.88
CA THR A 536 8.03 -23.46 17.96
C THR A 536 9.37 -22.84 18.35
N SER A 537 9.85 -21.83 17.61
CA SER A 537 11.07 -21.08 17.94
C SER A 537 10.74 -19.66 18.40
N PRO A 538 11.47 -19.12 19.39
CA PRO A 538 11.31 -17.74 19.85
C PRO A 538 11.99 -16.69 18.93
N ARG A 539 12.60 -17.12 17.82
CA ARG A 539 13.25 -16.22 16.85
C ARG A 539 12.36 -15.87 15.66
N ASP A 540 11.36 -16.70 15.38
CA ASP A 540 10.44 -16.53 14.26
C ASP A 540 9.38 -15.48 14.61
N ARG A 541 9.63 -14.23 14.18
CA ARG A 541 8.73 -13.10 14.43
C ARG A 541 7.37 -13.32 13.77
N PRO A 542 6.26 -12.94 14.42
CA PRO A 542 4.96 -13.01 13.81
C PRO A 542 4.85 -12.03 12.63
N ARG A 543 4.11 -12.43 11.60
CA ARG A 543 3.61 -11.52 10.56
C ARG A 543 2.28 -10.91 11.00
N VAL A 544 1.86 -9.82 10.37
CA VAL A 544 0.44 -9.46 10.40
C VAL A 544 -0.30 -10.48 9.53
N GLY A 545 -1.33 -11.12 10.09
CA GLY A 545 -2.19 -12.05 9.36
C GLY A 545 -3.55 -11.45 9.02
N LEU A 546 -4.05 -10.54 9.86
CA LEU A 546 -5.34 -9.91 9.72
C LEU A 546 -5.27 -8.44 10.12
N HIS A 547 -5.76 -7.58 9.25
CA HIS A 547 -6.08 -6.18 9.50
C HIS A 547 -7.58 -6.08 9.79
N VAL A 548 -7.94 -5.50 10.93
CA VAL A 548 -9.34 -5.27 11.34
C VAL A 548 -9.52 -3.79 11.65
N VAL A 549 -10.58 -3.17 11.12
CA VAL A 549 -10.87 -1.75 11.28
C VAL A 549 -12.31 -1.60 11.79
N VAL A 550 -12.43 -1.00 12.98
CA VAL A 550 -13.67 -0.87 13.78
C VAL A 550 -13.75 0.50 14.47
N TYR A 551 -13.66 1.56 13.68
CA TYR A 551 -13.98 2.92 14.12
C TYR A 551 -15.49 3.05 14.38
N ASP A 552 -15.83 3.81 15.43
CA ASP A 552 -17.19 4.21 15.84
C ASP A 552 -18.25 3.08 15.97
N CYS A 553 -17.81 1.83 16.09
CA CYS A 553 -18.65 0.66 16.36
C CYS A 553 -19.14 0.67 17.82
N GLN A 554 -20.36 1.15 18.05
CA GLN A 554 -20.87 1.50 19.40
C GLN A 554 -20.92 0.32 20.40
N ASN A 555 -21.02 -0.93 19.93
CA ASN A 555 -21.07 -2.11 20.79
C ASN A 555 -19.69 -2.78 20.99
N VAL A 556 -18.61 -2.24 20.42
CA VAL A 556 -17.22 -2.68 20.67
C VAL A 556 -16.71 -1.98 21.92
N THR A 557 -16.24 -2.76 22.91
CA THR A 557 -15.88 -2.25 24.23
C THR A 557 -14.40 -2.49 24.56
N TRP A 558 -14.04 -2.12 25.79
CA TRP A 558 -12.87 -2.66 26.49
C TRP A 558 -12.57 -4.14 26.18
N THR A 559 -13.58 -5.00 26.29
CA THR A 559 -13.35 -6.44 26.46
C THR A 559 -12.99 -7.18 25.17
N GLY A 560 -13.59 -6.84 24.03
CA GLY A 560 -13.28 -7.46 22.74
C GLY A 560 -11.92 -7.01 22.20
N ILE A 561 -11.60 -5.71 22.32
CA ILE A 561 -10.28 -5.17 22.00
C ILE A 561 -9.20 -5.86 22.85
N ARG A 562 -9.47 -6.02 24.16
CA ARG A 562 -8.57 -6.72 25.08
C ARG A 562 -8.35 -8.17 24.70
N GLU A 563 -9.39 -8.91 24.30
CA GLU A 563 -9.26 -10.30 23.85
C GLU A 563 -8.37 -10.41 22.59
N VAL A 564 -8.50 -9.50 21.62
CA VAL A 564 -7.60 -9.45 20.45
C VAL A 564 -6.15 -9.23 20.88
N LEU A 565 -5.87 -8.28 21.78
CA LEU A 565 -4.52 -8.05 22.29
C LEU A 565 -3.98 -9.26 23.08
N PHE A 566 -4.80 -9.85 23.94
CA PHE A 566 -4.45 -11.05 24.71
C PHE A 566 -4.07 -12.22 23.80
N ARG A 567 -4.84 -12.48 22.73
CA ARG A 567 -4.54 -13.52 21.72
C ARG A 567 -3.26 -13.22 20.94
N ASN A 568 -3.03 -11.96 20.55
CA ASN A 568 -1.78 -11.51 19.94
C ASN A 568 -0.53 -11.70 20.82
N ALA A 569 -0.70 -11.81 22.15
CA ALA A 569 0.37 -12.10 23.12
C ALA A 569 0.33 -13.52 23.71
N GLN A 570 -0.57 -14.40 23.22
CA GLN A 570 -0.82 -15.71 23.84
C GLN A 570 0.25 -16.74 23.51
N VAL A 571 1.30 -16.80 24.34
CA VAL A 571 2.27 -17.89 24.34
C VAL A 571 1.66 -19.13 25.00
N LYS A 572 1.66 -20.28 24.32
CA LYS A 572 1.08 -21.55 24.81
C LYS A 572 2.20 -22.58 25.04
N PRO A 573 2.16 -23.41 26.11
CA PRO A 573 3.08 -24.54 26.23
C PRO A 573 2.86 -25.53 25.07
N SER A 574 3.93 -26.17 24.59
CA SER A 574 3.86 -27.15 23.52
C SER A 574 3.16 -28.42 24.01
N ARG A 575 2.25 -28.96 23.18
CA ARG A 575 1.58 -30.25 23.46
C ARG A 575 2.52 -31.46 23.39
N VAL A 576 3.73 -31.29 22.84
CA VAL A 576 4.73 -32.36 22.65
C VAL A 576 5.85 -32.28 23.68
N ASP A 577 6.16 -31.08 24.18
CA ASP A 577 7.25 -30.82 25.13
C ASP A 577 6.78 -29.77 26.15
N VAL A 578 6.52 -30.19 27.39
CA VAL A 578 6.06 -29.28 28.46
C VAL A 578 7.09 -28.18 28.77
N SER A 579 8.36 -28.40 28.44
CA SER A 579 9.45 -27.43 28.56
C SER A 579 9.48 -26.38 27.43
N LYS A 580 8.87 -26.65 26.27
CA LYS A 580 8.91 -25.78 25.09
C LYS A 580 7.65 -24.93 25.01
N HIS A 581 7.82 -23.71 24.55
CA HIS A 581 6.74 -22.74 24.35
C HIS A 581 6.48 -22.54 22.86
N THR A 582 5.24 -22.20 22.53
CA THR A 582 4.78 -21.93 21.16
C THR A 582 4.21 -20.52 21.08
N TYR A 583 4.58 -19.81 20.02
CA TYR A 583 4.35 -18.39 19.83
C TYR A 583 3.39 -18.16 18.66
N PRO A 584 2.50 -17.16 18.70
CA PRO A 584 1.60 -16.89 17.57
C PRO A 584 2.44 -16.57 16.31
N ALA A 585 2.12 -17.21 15.18
CA ALA A 585 2.78 -16.96 13.90
C ALA A 585 2.16 -15.78 13.14
N GLU A 586 0.88 -15.50 13.42
CA GLU A 586 0.12 -14.36 12.91
C GLU A 586 -0.40 -13.51 14.06
N VAL A 587 -0.34 -12.19 13.86
CA VAL A 587 -0.87 -11.15 14.76
C VAL A 587 -1.95 -10.36 14.02
N ILE A 588 -2.98 -9.96 14.74
CA ILE A 588 -4.04 -9.06 14.26
C ILE A 588 -3.62 -7.62 14.52
N THR A 589 -3.55 -6.78 13.49
CA THR A 589 -3.52 -5.31 13.68
C THR A 589 -4.95 -4.81 13.76
N LEU A 590 -5.30 -4.14 14.86
CA LEU A 590 -6.61 -3.54 15.05
C LEU A 590 -6.53 -2.01 14.90
N LYS A 591 -7.46 -1.44 14.16
CA LYS A 591 -7.78 -0.01 14.17
C LYS A 591 -9.12 0.17 14.88
N CYS A 592 -9.18 1.09 15.83
CA CYS A 592 -10.33 1.28 16.72
C CYS A 592 -10.36 2.72 17.25
N PHE A 593 -11.42 3.08 17.99
CA PHE A 593 -11.63 4.40 18.57
C PHE A 593 -10.35 5.01 19.20
N TYR A 594 -10.13 6.32 18.97
CA TYR A 594 -8.88 7.02 19.28
C TYR A 594 -8.35 6.85 20.71
N GLY A 595 -9.24 6.77 21.70
CA GLY A 595 -8.86 6.55 23.11
C GLY A 595 -8.17 5.21 23.39
N PHE A 596 -8.24 4.27 22.44
CA PHE A 596 -7.71 2.91 22.53
C PHE A 596 -6.58 2.64 21.51
N GLN A 597 -6.49 3.42 20.43
CA GLN A 597 -5.53 3.17 19.34
C GLN A 597 -4.07 3.20 19.79
N MET A 598 -3.68 4.10 20.70
CA MET A 598 -2.27 4.24 21.12
C MET A 598 -1.73 2.99 21.83
N THR A 599 -2.53 2.38 22.71
CA THR A 599 -2.16 1.16 23.43
C THR A 599 -2.23 -0.08 22.54
N VAL A 600 -3.19 -0.13 21.60
CA VAL A 600 -3.26 -1.16 20.54
C VAL A 600 -2.02 -1.10 19.63
N ASP A 601 -1.61 0.09 19.19
CA ASP A 601 -0.41 0.30 18.38
C ASP A 601 0.86 -0.13 19.13
N GLU A 602 1.04 0.32 20.37
CA GLU A 602 2.20 -0.05 21.18
C GLU A 602 2.24 -1.54 21.52
N HIS A 603 1.10 -2.16 21.84
CA HIS A 603 1.01 -3.61 22.01
C HIS A 603 1.43 -4.35 20.73
N THR A 604 0.90 -3.92 19.58
CA THR A 604 1.14 -4.59 18.29
C THR A 604 2.58 -4.43 17.82
N LYS A 605 3.20 -3.25 18.00
CA LYS A 605 4.65 -3.05 17.79
C LYS A 605 5.50 -3.97 18.66
N ARG A 606 5.10 -4.24 19.90
CA ARG A 606 5.81 -5.13 20.84
C ARG A 606 5.65 -6.60 20.46
N ALA A 607 4.45 -7.03 20.07
CA ALA A 607 4.18 -8.36 19.54
C ALA A 607 4.96 -8.66 18.22
N LEU A 608 4.95 -7.74 17.26
CA LEU A 608 5.70 -7.87 15.99
C LEU A 608 7.23 -7.86 16.17
N ARG A 609 7.75 -7.34 17.29
CA ARG A 609 9.16 -7.46 17.68
C ARG A 609 9.50 -8.82 18.34
N GLY A 610 8.48 -9.63 18.69
CA GLY A 610 8.62 -10.88 19.44
C GLY A 610 8.60 -10.73 20.96
N ASP A 611 8.38 -9.52 21.50
CA ASP A 611 8.33 -9.28 22.95
C ASP A 611 6.90 -9.42 23.50
N PHE A 612 6.37 -10.63 23.35
CA PHE A 612 5.07 -11.02 23.91
C PHE A 612 4.96 -10.80 25.43
N PRO A 613 6.01 -11.04 26.26
CA PRO A 613 5.94 -10.75 27.68
C PRO A 613 5.74 -9.27 28.00
N SER A 614 6.33 -8.34 27.24
CA SER A 614 6.10 -6.90 27.43
C SER A 614 4.78 -6.42 26.83
N ALA A 615 4.33 -7.01 25.72
CA ALA A 615 3.00 -6.77 25.17
C ALA A 615 1.91 -7.15 26.19
N GLY A 616 1.96 -8.37 26.72
CA GLY A 616 1.03 -8.86 27.76
C GLY A 616 1.16 -8.17 29.14
N ARG A 617 2.21 -7.37 29.39
CA ARG A 617 2.25 -6.48 30.58
C ARG A 617 1.53 -5.16 30.33
N LEU A 618 1.62 -4.62 29.11
CA LEU A 618 0.90 -3.41 28.71
C LEU A 618 -0.62 -3.65 28.73
N GLU A 619 -1.08 -4.77 28.16
CA GLU A 619 -2.49 -5.19 28.17
C GLU A 619 -3.08 -5.20 29.58
N ARG A 620 -2.41 -5.87 30.55
CA ARG A 620 -2.90 -5.97 31.93
C ARG A 620 -2.94 -4.62 32.64
N ARG A 621 -1.86 -3.83 32.57
CA ARG A 621 -1.82 -2.51 33.22
C ARG A 621 -2.87 -1.55 32.67
N TRP A 622 -3.14 -1.64 31.36
CA TRP A 622 -4.16 -0.81 30.76
C TRP A 622 -5.59 -1.32 31.05
N ALA A 623 -5.76 -2.64 31.25
CA ALA A 623 -6.99 -3.19 31.83
C ALA A 623 -7.21 -2.70 33.28
N ASP A 624 -6.17 -2.74 34.12
CA ASP A 624 -6.20 -2.20 35.49
C ASP A 624 -6.56 -0.71 35.50
N TRP A 625 -6.03 0.07 34.54
CA TRP A 625 -6.34 1.49 34.38
C TRP A 625 -7.79 1.73 33.94
N MET A 626 -8.26 1.02 32.90
CA MET A 626 -9.64 1.14 32.40
C MET A 626 -10.65 0.78 33.49
N GLN A 627 -10.47 -0.35 34.18
CA GLN A 627 -11.32 -0.75 35.30
C GLN A 627 -11.29 0.30 36.42
N ALA A 628 -10.12 0.83 36.78
CA ALA A 628 -10.01 1.86 37.82
C ALA A 628 -10.67 3.19 37.41
N ASN A 629 -10.69 3.53 36.11
CA ASN A 629 -11.33 4.72 35.56
C ASN A 629 -12.87 4.57 35.53
N GLU A 630 -13.37 3.42 35.11
CA GLU A 630 -14.80 3.06 35.16
C GLU A 630 -15.32 3.04 36.61
N GLU A 631 -14.59 2.38 37.52
CA GLU A 631 -14.82 2.45 38.96
C GLU A 631 -14.85 3.89 39.49
N ALA A 632 -14.10 4.82 38.90
CA ALA A 632 -14.04 6.22 39.32
C ALA A 632 -15.20 7.10 38.81
N GLY A 633 -15.93 6.61 37.78
CA GLY A 633 -17.17 7.19 37.26
C GLY A 633 -18.40 6.78 38.08
N ALA A 634 -18.53 5.49 38.42
CA ALA A 634 -19.73 4.94 39.06
C ALA A 634 -20.09 5.63 40.41
N THR A 635 -21.33 6.11 40.55
CA THR A 635 -21.81 6.81 41.75
C THR A 635 -22.03 5.87 42.94
N GLY A 636 -21.70 6.31 44.16
CA GLY A 636 -21.97 5.56 45.40
C GLY A 636 -20.90 5.77 46.48
N ALA A 637 -20.91 4.90 47.50
CA ALA A 637 -19.89 4.92 48.54
C ALA A 637 -18.47 4.68 47.97
N GLY A 638 -17.45 5.33 48.53
CA GLY A 638 -16.05 5.09 48.17
C GLY A 638 -15.53 5.77 46.90
N ILE A 639 -16.29 6.67 46.24
CA ILE A 639 -15.83 7.45 45.06
C ILE A 639 -14.41 8.03 45.23
N ARG A 640 -14.08 8.60 46.41
CA ARG A 640 -12.73 9.15 46.69
C ARG A 640 -11.62 8.09 46.64
N ARG A 641 -11.89 6.83 47.03
CA ARG A 641 -10.93 5.71 46.97
C ARG A 641 -10.76 5.24 45.53
N ARG A 642 -11.87 5.09 44.79
CA ARG A 642 -11.88 4.67 43.38
C ARG A 642 -11.18 5.70 42.47
N ARG A 643 -11.49 7.00 42.61
CA ARG A 643 -10.74 8.11 41.97
C ARG A 643 -9.25 8.19 42.35
N ARG A 644 -8.84 7.66 43.51
CA ARG A 644 -7.42 7.56 43.89
C ARG A 644 -6.72 6.37 43.21
N ARG A 645 -7.42 5.24 42.97
CA ARG A 645 -6.94 4.14 42.13
C ARG A 645 -6.71 4.60 40.69
N ALA A 646 -7.72 5.24 40.08
CA ALA A 646 -7.65 5.73 38.70
C ALA A 646 -6.40 6.59 38.43
N ARG A 647 -6.12 7.57 39.31
CA ARG A 647 -4.93 8.43 39.21
C ARG A 647 -3.61 7.69 39.41
N ALA A 648 -3.59 6.67 40.27
CA ALA A 648 -2.40 5.86 40.49
C ALA A 648 -2.08 5.00 39.26
N ALA A 649 -3.10 4.37 38.66
CA ALA A 649 -2.95 3.65 37.39
C ALA A 649 -2.60 4.59 36.23
N GLN A 650 -3.14 5.82 36.20
CA GLN A 650 -2.83 6.82 35.18
C GLN A 650 -1.36 7.27 35.23
N ALA A 651 -0.79 7.42 36.43
CA ALA A 651 0.64 7.70 36.59
C ALA A 651 1.51 6.55 36.07
N LEU A 652 1.13 5.30 36.38
CA LEU A 652 1.82 4.09 35.88
C LEU A 652 1.73 3.89 34.36
N HIS A 653 0.78 4.54 33.68
CA HIS A 653 0.69 4.56 32.22
C HIS A 653 1.67 5.57 31.60
N ALA A 654 1.65 6.81 32.10
CA ALA A 654 2.49 7.90 31.59
C ALA A 654 3.99 7.56 31.67
N ASP A 655 4.43 6.91 32.76
CA ASP A 655 5.81 6.45 32.95
C ASP A 655 6.27 5.42 31.89
N GLU A 656 5.36 4.65 31.25
CA GLU A 656 5.70 3.69 30.18
C GLU A 656 5.52 4.24 28.75
N GLU A 657 4.73 5.30 28.56
CA GLU A 657 4.69 6.03 27.28
C GLU A 657 5.98 6.84 27.06
N GLU A 658 6.46 7.57 28.09
CA GLU A 658 7.79 8.21 28.04
C GLU A 658 8.92 7.17 27.96
N GLY A 659 8.72 5.99 28.56
CA GLY A 659 9.67 4.88 28.58
C GLY A 659 10.09 4.36 27.20
N ALA A 660 9.30 4.63 26.15
CA ALA A 660 9.65 4.28 24.77
C ALA A 660 10.86 5.06 24.22
N ASN A 661 11.20 6.22 24.81
CA ASN A 661 12.24 7.12 24.28
C ASN A 661 13.46 7.28 25.22
N GLY A 662 14.06 6.15 25.59
CA GLY A 662 15.49 6.06 25.91
C GLY A 662 16.01 6.81 27.15
N GLY A 663 15.62 6.41 28.37
CA GLY A 663 16.25 6.96 29.58
C GLY A 663 16.09 6.12 30.85
N ARG A 664 17.19 5.54 31.36
CA ARG A 664 17.25 5.00 32.72
C ARG A 664 16.97 6.12 33.73
N ARG A 665 15.78 6.17 34.34
CA ARG A 665 15.52 6.96 35.55
C ARG A 665 15.29 6.04 36.74
N ARG A 666 15.83 6.46 37.89
CA ARG A 666 16.00 5.61 39.08
C ARG A 666 14.64 5.36 39.74
N ALA A 667 14.42 4.13 40.20
CA ALA A 667 13.36 3.84 41.15
C ALA A 667 13.53 4.76 42.38
N ARG A 668 12.52 5.59 42.67
CA ARG A 668 12.44 6.34 43.93
C ARG A 668 11.70 5.47 44.94
N THR A 669 12.46 4.87 45.83
CA THR A 669 11.94 4.23 47.04
C THR A 669 11.13 5.23 47.85
N LEU A 670 9.81 5.01 47.94
CA LEU A 670 8.99 5.62 48.99
C LEU A 670 9.27 4.83 50.28
N GLY A 671 10.18 5.35 51.09
CA GLY A 671 10.56 4.75 52.37
C GLY A 671 9.37 4.71 53.33
N SER A 672 9.25 3.59 54.07
CA SER A 672 8.34 3.51 55.21
C SER A 672 8.83 4.41 56.35
N CYS A 673 7.89 5.07 57.03
CA CYS A 673 8.10 5.69 58.32
C CYS A 673 6.90 5.39 59.22
N SER A 674 7.08 4.45 60.14
CA SER A 674 6.15 4.15 61.23
C SER A 674 6.99 3.81 62.46
N LEU A 675 6.76 4.53 63.57
CA LEU A 675 7.54 4.37 64.79
C LEU A 675 7.25 3.02 65.47
N MET A 676 8.30 2.26 65.78
CA MET A 676 8.80 2.06 67.14
C MET A 676 10.30 1.74 67.09
#